data_AF-A0A4Y9SBY3-F1
#
_entry.id   AF-A0A4Y9SBY3-F1
#
_cell.length_a   1.000
_cell.length_b   1.000
_cell.length_c   1.000
_cell.angle_alpha   90.00
_cell.angle_beta   90.00
_cell.angle_gamma   90.00
#
_symmetry.space_group_name_H-M   'P 1'
#
loop_
_entity.id
_entity.type
_entity.pdbx_description
1 polymer ?
#
loop_
_entity_poly.entity_id
_entity_poly.type
_entity_poly.pdbx_seq_one_letter_code
_entity_poly.pdbx_strand_id
1 'polypeptide(L)'
;MATPSDDFTASTQRAGRLAVGATTSGQLEAPGDADWFAVQLEAGKTYAFGLQGEVGGGGSLPLVPGATALRLYGPGMDPLDSSFTPSHNLPTLAFTPRTSGTYYLAVTSAASGPTGTYTVSAREGMADDVGDSSGTATRLLAGETINGMIGTSGDLDVFRVSIQKGHVYTLTQPGSGLAQQVLEGLGAGAVLSADGGSVTFRAAYTGDLNVVLAGPEGKTGGYSVHFEEAAADDVGSTLATAGTLAAGVTLKGQLDAADSDWYKLPATAGYAYAINVSAGVAPTLSVLGAASSAALPNGGIYIADGLPAFLAVDGSKPTSYDLTATLLADDYRNAATSAARLNSTVQGKIDYTGDTDYFTFSVKAGEVYGLGLGGQNGTLTVKPVSNATLIGSTPTSGATAGSLVFQAQADGMAVLAVSGTATTKDKLATYTLTRATAADDAANSIAEATPLAVDSTVSGAIGSPGDIDVFKVALQAGTTYAVTTPANVATLLSDGHGGLTAVEPGQWFTPTATQEYRFVLAAPGPASYQFGVQAAAGDDLPASAATTARLTENAGVTVASQKGDRDWVAVSLDAGQTYQVSSTGSGTLALRDATGQLVASAVTSAAGTHVLDYTPAAKGTWYVEVADGSGDTRLALSRPAADDFGNTPARAQSIEVGQTVTARLHSDTDVDALRLHLDAGHWYGVRMTDLGKLGDVPFASGMIDMLQVQADGSYVPFQVPASGEFEAAASGDYVLALHRAPKWDSTGATLRVVDMGADDQAAGAPAAALAVNGSVTGSAQAGGDTDSYKLALKAGEVYTLSLTGAQGTALGPNQGSIEIQLGSQHGAAALGQPLTFMAPSNGEFLVTTHLAAAGGYTVNLRGDGVDTDAPVLTPAAEGTVYQPGQAIDLAFSENILASGGEITLRDANGGVVQQFNTGSKAYTIHDNHLVLDPGVVLIPGATYSVNIAFGAVTDLAGNPALVAQQVPVTIAAPAATGTTGNDVLVGTGVSGTLDGGAGRDTVYLPEIVGAYAVQVSNTGAVKVTAPGQEGQVFTNVERMVFANDGSALAFDTAGNGGQAYRLYQAAFDRAPDKSGLGYWINALDHGASLAAVADSFIQSAEFRGLYGTETTDTQFVNALYENVLHRLPDASGAQYWLDALANGLPRAHVLFYFSESTENVANVAPVIGHGFEYVPFL
;
A
#
# COMPACT_ATOMS: atom_id res chain seq x y z
N MET A 1 -55.32 -71.77 26.27
CA MET A 1 -54.28 -71.96 25.23
C MET A 1 -52.95 -71.89 25.95
N ALA A 2 -52.06 -72.85 25.75
CA ALA A 2 -50.73 -72.80 26.33
C ALA A 2 -50.01 -71.56 25.79
N THR A 3 -49.41 -70.76 26.67
CA THR A 3 -48.39 -69.79 26.25
C THR A 3 -47.34 -70.55 25.44
N PRO A 4 -46.93 -70.07 24.25
CA PRO A 4 -45.83 -70.69 23.53
C PRO A 4 -44.64 -70.78 24.47
N SER A 5 -43.99 -71.95 24.49
CA SER A 5 -42.79 -72.16 25.29
C SER A 5 -41.65 -71.45 24.58
N ASP A 6 -41.06 -70.48 25.25
CA ASP A 6 -39.84 -69.76 24.87
C ASP A 6 -38.77 -70.75 24.39
N ASP A 7 -38.38 -70.61 23.12
CA ASP A 7 -37.40 -71.48 22.47
C ASP A 7 -35.94 -71.11 22.81
N PHE A 8 -35.66 -69.84 23.11
CA PHE A 8 -34.37 -69.35 23.58
C PHE A 8 -34.50 -68.20 24.58
N THR A 9 -34.27 -68.49 25.86
CA THR A 9 -34.43 -67.48 26.91
C THR A 9 -33.46 -66.30 26.80
N ALA A 10 -33.87 -65.14 27.30
CA ALA A 10 -33.04 -63.94 27.53
C ALA A 10 -32.02 -64.09 28.69
N SER A 11 -31.27 -65.21 28.74
CA SER A 11 -30.38 -65.55 29.85
C SER A 11 -29.10 -66.25 29.37
N THR A 12 -27.95 -65.78 29.85
CA THR A 12 -26.64 -66.40 29.57
C THR A 12 -26.50 -67.83 30.11
N GLN A 13 -27.31 -68.22 31.09
CA GLN A 13 -27.28 -69.57 31.68
C GLN A 13 -28.01 -70.61 30.81
N ARG A 14 -28.91 -70.16 29.94
CA ARG A 14 -29.75 -71.01 29.08
C ARG A 14 -29.74 -70.56 27.61
N ALA A 15 -28.75 -69.75 27.23
CA ALA A 15 -28.57 -69.30 25.86
C ALA A 15 -28.43 -70.50 24.91
N GLY A 16 -29.00 -70.35 23.71
CA GLY A 16 -28.76 -71.25 22.60
C GLY A 16 -27.27 -71.32 22.25
N ARG A 17 -26.84 -72.35 21.53
CA ARG A 17 -25.46 -72.44 21.04
C ARG A 17 -25.44 -72.20 19.55
N LEU A 18 -24.65 -71.23 19.10
CA LEU A 18 -24.43 -70.96 17.69
C LEU A 18 -22.94 -71.18 17.40
N ALA A 19 -22.63 -72.18 16.58
CA ALA A 19 -21.27 -72.46 16.16
C ALA A 19 -20.86 -71.56 14.98
N VAL A 20 -19.59 -71.20 14.91
CA VAL A 20 -19.04 -70.49 13.74
C VAL A 20 -19.11 -71.41 12.51
N GLY A 21 -19.66 -70.88 11.41
CA GLY A 21 -19.99 -71.60 10.18
C GLY A 21 -21.40 -72.19 10.14
N ALA A 22 -22.21 -72.01 11.19
CA ALA A 22 -23.56 -72.56 11.28
C ALA A 22 -24.65 -71.48 11.28
N THR A 23 -25.86 -71.92 10.96
CA THR A 23 -27.12 -71.15 11.06
C THR A 23 -28.06 -71.87 12.01
N THR A 24 -28.74 -71.13 12.86
CA THR A 24 -29.74 -71.63 13.83
C THR A 24 -31.04 -70.85 13.64
N SER A 25 -32.18 -71.52 13.76
CA SER A 25 -33.51 -70.88 13.73
C SER A 25 -34.03 -70.66 15.14
N GLY A 26 -34.72 -69.54 15.36
CA GLY A 26 -35.44 -69.23 16.61
C GLY A 26 -36.76 -68.51 16.33
N GLN A 27 -37.53 -68.24 17.36
CA GLN A 27 -38.83 -67.59 17.26
C GLN A 27 -39.02 -66.60 18.41
N LEU A 28 -39.21 -65.32 18.07
CA LEU A 28 -39.64 -64.33 19.05
C LEU A 28 -41.14 -64.50 19.29
N GLU A 29 -41.56 -64.98 20.47
CA GLU A 29 -42.96 -65.36 20.71
C GLU A 29 -43.82 -64.24 21.31
N ALA A 30 -43.21 -63.17 21.79
CA ALA A 30 -43.90 -61.97 22.28
C ALA A 30 -43.17 -60.66 21.90
N PRO A 31 -43.87 -59.52 21.79
CA PRO A 31 -43.22 -58.22 21.74
C PRO A 31 -42.38 -57.98 23.00
N GLY A 32 -41.16 -57.48 22.84
CA GLY A 32 -40.19 -57.29 23.93
C GLY A 32 -39.28 -58.49 24.21
N ASP A 33 -39.46 -59.58 23.47
CA ASP A 33 -38.70 -60.82 23.63
C ASP A 33 -37.25 -60.71 23.10
N ALA A 34 -36.36 -61.54 23.66
CA ALA A 34 -34.94 -61.51 23.38
C ALA A 34 -34.30 -62.89 23.49
N ASP A 35 -33.82 -63.40 22.37
CA ASP A 35 -33.24 -64.73 22.26
C ASP A 35 -31.73 -64.64 22.25
N TRP A 36 -31.07 -65.33 23.18
CA TRP A 36 -29.62 -65.26 23.37
C TRP A 36 -28.90 -66.51 22.87
N PHE A 37 -27.81 -66.30 22.15
CA PHE A 37 -26.95 -67.35 21.61
C PHE A 37 -25.50 -67.17 22.07
N ALA A 38 -24.93 -68.18 22.70
CA ALA A 38 -23.51 -68.24 23.03
C ALA A 38 -22.70 -68.71 21.81
N VAL A 39 -21.66 -67.96 21.48
CA VAL A 39 -20.74 -68.23 20.36
C VAL A 39 -19.30 -68.23 20.88
N GLN A 40 -18.51 -69.25 20.53
CA GLN A 40 -17.10 -69.31 20.87
C GLN A 40 -16.27 -68.60 19.81
N LEU A 41 -15.56 -67.54 20.18
CA LEU A 41 -14.73 -66.74 19.28
C LEU A 41 -13.26 -66.78 19.73
N GLU A 42 -12.33 -66.71 18.77
CA GLU A 42 -10.89 -66.67 19.01
C GLU A 42 -10.33 -65.26 18.81
N ALA A 43 -9.39 -64.86 19.67
CA ALA A 43 -8.74 -63.56 19.56
C ALA A 43 -8.07 -63.36 18.20
N GLY A 44 -8.26 -62.19 17.60
CA GLY A 44 -7.64 -61.80 16.34
C GLY A 44 -8.25 -62.44 15.09
N LYS A 45 -9.32 -63.22 15.20
CA LYS A 45 -10.10 -63.71 14.04
C LYS A 45 -11.36 -62.88 13.85
N THR A 46 -11.62 -62.46 12.62
CA THR A 46 -12.85 -61.73 12.28
C THR A 46 -14.01 -62.70 12.12
N TYR A 47 -15.17 -62.36 12.65
CA TYR A 47 -16.40 -63.14 12.52
C TYR A 47 -17.54 -62.26 12.01
N ALA A 48 -18.43 -62.82 11.18
CA ALA A 48 -19.63 -62.15 10.70
C ALA A 48 -20.89 -62.88 11.18
N PHE A 49 -21.83 -62.12 11.72
CA PHE A 49 -23.14 -62.55 12.18
C PHE A 49 -24.22 -61.99 11.27
N GLY A 50 -25.28 -62.76 11.05
CA GLY A 50 -26.39 -62.32 10.21
C GLY A 50 -27.73 -62.80 10.74
N LEU A 51 -28.74 -61.93 10.62
CA LEU A 51 -30.14 -62.21 10.96
C LEU A 51 -31.00 -62.17 9.68
N GLN A 52 -31.82 -63.19 9.49
CA GLN A 52 -32.79 -63.26 8.39
C GLN A 52 -34.17 -63.57 8.94
N GLY A 53 -35.16 -62.75 8.55
CA GLY A 53 -36.57 -62.92 8.88
C GLY A 53 -37.39 -63.14 7.60
N GLU A 54 -38.51 -62.44 7.47
CA GLU A 54 -39.35 -62.46 6.27
C GLU A 54 -38.56 -62.03 5.02
N VAL A 55 -37.85 -60.90 5.13
CA VAL A 55 -36.88 -60.47 4.12
C VAL A 55 -35.66 -61.38 4.25
N GLY A 56 -35.22 -61.99 3.14
CA GLY A 56 -34.11 -62.96 3.10
C GLY A 56 -34.53 -64.43 3.17
N GLY A 57 -35.81 -64.72 3.44
CA GLY A 57 -36.34 -66.09 3.45
C GLY A 57 -35.93 -66.94 4.66
N GLY A 58 -35.46 -66.29 5.73
CA GLY A 58 -34.95 -66.93 6.94
C GLY A 58 -36.00 -67.23 8.01
N GLY A 59 -37.25 -66.81 7.81
CA GLY A 59 -38.37 -67.06 8.71
C GLY A 59 -39.54 -66.11 8.43
N SER A 60 -40.47 -65.99 9.38
CA SER A 60 -41.66 -65.12 9.26
C SER A 60 -41.54 -63.78 10.00
N LEU A 61 -40.41 -63.49 10.65
CA LEU A 61 -40.21 -62.28 11.45
C LEU A 61 -40.08 -61.04 10.56
N PRO A 62 -41.00 -60.06 10.65
CA PRO A 62 -40.86 -58.78 9.98
C PRO A 62 -39.65 -58.01 10.52
N LEU A 63 -38.73 -57.64 9.64
CA LEU A 63 -37.49 -56.93 9.97
C LEU A 63 -37.71 -55.41 9.99
N VAL A 64 -38.28 -54.89 11.07
CA VAL A 64 -38.74 -53.48 11.17
C VAL A 64 -37.65 -52.57 11.76
N PRO A 65 -37.30 -51.44 11.09
CA PRO A 65 -36.31 -50.48 11.58
C PRO A 65 -36.63 -49.99 13.00
N GLY A 66 -35.65 -50.05 13.90
CA GLY A 66 -35.79 -49.63 15.30
C GLY A 66 -36.63 -50.56 16.19
N ALA A 67 -37.28 -51.59 15.64
CA ALA A 67 -38.13 -52.52 16.40
C ALA A 67 -37.56 -53.95 16.45
N THR A 68 -36.68 -54.34 15.53
CA THR A 68 -35.94 -55.62 15.57
C THR A 68 -34.45 -55.35 15.48
N ALA A 69 -33.65 -56.03 16.31
CA ALA A 69 -32.21 -55.81 16.36
C ALA A 69 -31.42 -57.11 16.58
N LEU A 70 -30.20 -57.14 16.05
CA LEU A 70 -29.16 -58.13 16.35
C LEU A 70 -28.09 -57.43 17.20
N ARG A 71 -27.77 -57.96 18.39
CA ARG A 71 -26.84 -57.30 19.34
C ARG A 71 -25.75 -58.27 19.77
N LEU A 72 -24.51 -57.80 19.89
CA LEU A 72 -23.37 -58.58 20.35
C LEU A 72 -22.90 -58.06 21.71
N TYR A 73 -22.61 -58.99 22.63
CA TYR A 73 -22.10 -58.74 23.97
C TYR A 73 -20.82 -59.52 24.23
N GLY A 74 -19.94 -58.93 25.05
CA GLY A 74 -18.68 -59.52 25.46
C GLY A 74 -18.85 -60.64 26.49
N PRO A 75 -17.76 -61.35 26.84
CA PRO A 75 -17.77 -62.38 27.88
C PRO A 75 -18.17 -61.83 29.25
N GLY A 76 -18.00 -60.52 29.47
CA GLY A 76 -18.41 -59.80 30.67
C GLY A 76 -19.83 -59.22 30.62
N MET A 77 -20.59 -59.50 29.55
CA MET A 77 -21.93 -58.97 29.28
C MET A 77 -21.99 -57.46 29.01
N ASP A 78 -20.85 -56.86 28.73
CA ASP A 78 -20.74 -55.52 28.16
C ASP A 78 -21.28 -55.52 26.71
N PRO A 79 -22.13 -54.55 26.33
CA PRO A 79 -22.58 -54.41 24.95
C PRO A 79 -21.39 -54.00 24.08
N LEU A 80 -21.15 -54.77 23.01
CA LEU A 80 -20.02 -54.55 22.10
C LEU A 80 -20.46 -53.91 20.80
N ASP A 81 -21.56 -54.38 20.21
CA ASP A 81 -22.05 -53.87 18.93
C ASP A 81 -23.54 -54.22 18.73
N SER A 82 -24.22 -53.53 17.81
CA SER A 82 -25.61 -53.81 17.44
C SER A 82 -25.93 -53.39 16.01
N SER A 83 -26.69 -54.23 15.32
CA SER A 83 -27.18 -54.00 13.95
C SER A 83 -28.71 -53.91 13.94
N PHE A 84 -29.22 -52.84 13.34
CA PHE A 84 -30.65 -52.57 13.11
C PHE A 84 -30.92 -52.57 11.60
N THR A 85 -32.17 -52.77 11.18
CA THR A 85 -32.51 -52.69 9.75
C THR A 85 -32.69 -51.23 9.33
N PRO A 86 -32.02 -50.73 8.27
CA PRO A 86 -32.54 -49.66 7.44
C PRO A 86 -33.54 -50.27 6.44
N SER A 87 -34.48 -49.47 5.92
CA SER A 87 -35.51 -49.94 4.98
C SER A 87 -34.88 -50.69 3.79
N HIS A 88 -35.00 -52.03 3.81
CA HIS A 88 -34.64 -53.02 2.77
C HIS A 88 -33.31 -53.82 2.88
N ASN A 89 -32.54 -53.77 3.96
CA ASN A 89 -31.35 -54.64 4.16
C ASN A 89 -31.50 -55.67 5.30
N LEU A 90 -30.77 -56.80 5.20
CA LEU A 90 -30.65 -57.82 6.24
C LEU A 90 -29.67 -57.37 7.33
N PRO A 91 -29.99 -57.46 8.63
CA PRO A 91 -29.05 -57.12 9.70
C PRO A 91 -27.85 -58.05 9.69
N THR A 92 -26.66 -57.45 9.60
CA THR A 92 -25.39 -58.15 9.72
C THR A 92 -24.46 -57.38 10.66
N LEU A 93 -23.59 -58.10 11.37
CA LEU A 93 -22.67 -57.57 12.38
C LEU A 93 -21.32 -58.25 12.19
N ALA A 94 -20.21 -57.51 12.18
CA ALA A 94 -18.86 -58.07 12.11
C ALA A 94 -18.07 -57.76 13.37
N PHE A 95 -17.25 -58.70 13.85
CA PHE A 95 -16.51 -58.53 15.10
C PHE A 95 -15.22 -59.35 15.16
N THR A 96 -14.14 -58.70 15.59
CA THR A 96 -12.83 -59.33 15.86
C THR A 96 -12.55 -59.31 17.37
N PRO A 97 -12.54 -60.48 18.05
CA PRO A 97 -12.32 -60.53 19.50
C PRO A 97 -10.90 -60.12 19.83
N ARG A 98 -10.73 -59.31 20.89
CA ARG A 98 -9.39 -59.06 21.48
C ARG A 98 -8.92 -60.20 22.38
N THR A 99 -9.85 -61.01 22.87
CA THR A 99 -9.61 -62.15 23.76
C THR A 99 -10.44 -63.33 23.31
N SER A 100 -9.86 -64.54 23.26
CA SER A 100 -10.62 -65.76 22.98
C SER A 100 -11.59 -66.02 24.13
N GLY A 101 -12.85 -66.31 23.83
CA GLY A 101 -13.88 -66.45 24.85
C GLY A 101 -15.26 -66.77 24.30
N THR A 102 -16.21 -66.95 25.21
CA THR A 102 -17.62 -67.08 24.86
C THR A 102 -18.25 -65.69 24.79
N TYR A 103 -18.75 -65.32 23.63
CA TYR A 103 -19.48 -64.09 23.37
C TYR A 103 -20.97 -64.41 23.23
N TYR A 104 -21.83 -63.39 23.39
CA TYR A 104 -23.27 -63.58 23.36
C TYR A 104 -23.92 -62.71 22.29
N LEU A 105 -24.69 -63.35 21.40
CA LEU A 105 -25.45 -62.70 20.34
C LEU A 105 -26.93 -62.74 20.70
N ALA A 106 -27.60 -61.59 20.73
CA ALA A 106 -29.01 -61.48 21.06
C ALA A 106 -29.85 -61.01 19.87
N VAL A 107 -30.92 -61.72 19.57
CA VAL A 107 -31.96 -61.29 18.62
C VAL A 107 -33.12 -60.74 19.43
N THR A 108 -33.47 -59.48 19.23
CA THR A 108 -34.43 -58.79 20.11
C THR A 108 -35.55 -58.11 19.34
N SER A 109 -36.77 -58.11 19.91
CA SER A 109 -37.89 -57.27 19.50
C SER A 109 -38.18 -56.19 20.54
N ALA A 110 -38.53 -54.99 20.11
CA ALA A 110 -38.95 -53.91 21.00
C ALA A 110 -40.26 -54.24 21.72
N ALA A 111 -40.58 -53.53 22.81
CA ALA A 111 -41.77 -53.79 23.64
C ALA A 111 -43.12 -53.72 22.90
N SER A 112 -43.17 -53.02 21.75
CA SER A 112 -44.30 -53.00 20.80
C SER A 112 -43.92 -53.53 19.42
N GLY A 113 -42.84 -54.31 19.34
CA GLY A 113 -42.23 -54.79 18.12
C GLY A 113 -42.84 -56.08 17.56
N PRO A 114 -42.41 -56.50 16.37
CA PRO A 114 -42.94 -57.67 15.69
C PRO A 114 -42.49 -58.99 16.34
N THR A 115 -43.25 -60.05 16.08
CA THR A 115 -42.95 -61.45 16.47
C THR A 115 -42.89 -62.33 15.23
N GLY A 116 -42.23 -63.48 15.32
CA GLY A 116 -42.09 -64.40 14.19
C GLY A 116 -40.80 -65.22 14.23
N THR A 117 -40.68 -66.15 13.29
CA THR A 117 -39.48 -67.00 13.19
C THR A 117 -38.36 -66.29 12.44
N TYR A 118 -37.12 -66.60 12.78
CA TYR A 118 -35.94 -66.05 12.13
C TYR A 118 -34.83 -67.10 12.05
N THR A 119 -33.79 -66.80 11.30
CA THR A 119 -32.52 -67.52 11.32
C THR A 119 -31.38 -66.57 11.66
N VAL A 120 -30.52 -67.00 12.57
CA VAL A 120 -29.30 -66.32 12.96
C VAL A 120 -28.10 -67.18 12.56
N SER A 121 -27.08 -66.56 11.99
CA SER A 121 -25.88 -67.24 11.51
C SER A 121 -24.63 -66.60 12.09
N ALA A 122 -23.61 -67.41 12.30
CA ALA A 122 -22.25 -66.96 12.58
C ALA A 122 -21.33 -67.63 11.57
N ARG A 123 -20.42 -66.88 10.95
CA ARG A 123 -19.39 -67.40 10.05
C ARG A 123 -18.06 -66.72 10.34
N GLU A 124 -16.96 -67.39 10.03
CA GLU A 124 -15.66 -66.74 10.02
C GLU A 124 -15.68 -65.68 8.90
N GLY A 125 -15.35 -64.45 9.25
CA GLY A 125 -15.18 -63.34 8.32
C GLY A 125 -13.84 -63.47 7.58
N MET A 126 -13.61 -62.60 6.60
CA MET A 126 -12.28 -62.52 5.99
C MET A 126 -11.33 -61.84 6.99
N ALA A 127 -10.07 -62.29 7.04
CA ALA A 127 -9.04 -61.62 7.82
C ALA A 127 -8.81 -60.23 7.22
N ASP A 128 -8.69 -59.22 8.08
CA ASP A 128 -8.27 -57.87 7.71
C ASP A 128 -6.94 -57.95 6.93
N ASP A 129 -6.94 -57.47 5.69
CA ASP A 129 -5.81 -57.51 4.78
C ASP A 129 -4.97 -56.22 4.79
N VAL A 130 -5.50 -55.12 5.35
CA VAL A 130 -4.82 -53.83 5.50
C VAL A 130 -5.29 -53.13 6.77
N GLY A 131 -4.41 -52.98 7.76
CA GLY A 131 -4.82 -52.56 9.10
C GLY A 131 -5.54 -51.20 9.21
N ASP A 132 -6.52 -51.16 10.12
CA ASP A 132 -7.52 -50.08 10.27
C ASP A 132 -7.09 -48.80 11.00
N SER A 133 -5.79 -48.61 11.26
CA SER A 133 -5.33 -47.47 12.04
C SER A 133 -3.96 -46.97 11.60
N SER A 134 -3.64 -45.73 11.93
CA SER A 134 -2.31 -45.15 11.70
C SER A 134 -1.18 -45.97 12.34
N GLY A 135 -1.45 -46.70 13.43
CA GLY A 135 -0.50 -47.59 14.11
C GLY A 135 -0.32 -48.95 13.45
N THR A 136 -1.29 -49.39 12.64
CA THR A 136 -1.29 -50.67 11.91
C THR A 136 -1.20 -50.49 10.39
N ALA A 137 -0.99 -49.26 9.94
CA ALA A 137 -1.02 -48.87 8.53
C ALA A 137 -0.03 -49.66 7.67
N THR A 138 -0.52 -50.21 6.57
CA THR A 138 0.31 -50.93 5.60
C THR A 138 1.13 -49.94 4.78
N ARG A 139 2.44 -50.15 4.70
CA ARG A 139 3.31 -49.26 3.92
C ARG A 139 3.06 -49.46 2.42
N LEU A 140 2.80 -48.37 1.71
CA LEU A 140 2.62 -48.32 0.26
C LEU A 140 3.74 -47.47 -0.35
N LEU A 141 4.59 -48.07 -1.18
CA LEU A 141 5.73 -47.36 -1.79
C LEU A 141 5.34 -46.67 -3.10
N ALA A 142 6.08 -45.63 -3.49
CA ALA A 142 5.89 -44.97 -4.78
C ALA A 142 6.17 -45.94 -5.94
N GLY A 143 5.24 -46.01 -6.89
CA GLY A 143 5.21 -46.95 -8.02
C GLY A 143 4.61 -48.31 -7.68
N GLU A 144 4.15 -48.55 -6.46
CA GLU A 144 3.56 -49.82 -6.02
C GLU A 144 2.04 -49.83 -6.20
N THR A 145 1.48 -50.99 -6.51
CA THR A 145 0.03 -51.23 -6.48
C THR A 145 -0.26 -52.31 -5.45
N ILE A 146 -1.09 -52.00 -4.45
CA ILE A 146 -1.58 -52.98 -3.49
C ILE A 146 -3.06 -53.27 -3.81
N ASN A 147 -3.41 -54.55 -3.83
CA ASN A 147 -4.81 -54.96 -3.89
C ASN A 147 -5.25 -55.31 -2.48
N GLY A 148 -6.39 -54.78 -2.06
CA GLY A 148 -6.99 -55.06 -0.76
C GLY A 148 -8.49 -55.30 -0.90
N MET A 149 -9.15 -55.57 0.22
CA MET A 149 -10.56 -55.89 0.24
C MET A 149 -11.23 -55.30 1.48
N ILE A 150 -12.17 -54.39 1.24
CA ILE A 150 -13.13 -53.96 2.26
C ILE A 150 -14.04 -55.16 2.53
N GLY A 151 -13.70 -55.92 3.57
CA GLY A 151 -14.25 -57.24 3.88
C GLY A 151 -15.57 -57.16 4.65
N THR A 152 -15.81 -56.05 5.36
CA THR A 152 -17.03 -55.82 6.15
C THR A 152 -17.52 -54.37 6.07
N SER A 153 -18.79 -54.11 6.42
CA SER A 153 -19.32 -52.75 6.47
C SER A 153 -18.73 -52.01 7.67
N GLY A 154 -17.92 -50.98 7.43
CA GLY A 154 -17.19 -50.23 8.48
C GLY A 154 -15.68 -50.56 8.56
N ASP A 155 -15.21 -51.45 7.68
CA ASP A 155 -13.80 -51.76 7.49
C ASP A 155 -13.04 -50.54 6.93
N LEU A 156 -11.88 -50.24 7.52
CA LEU A 156 -11.02 -49.13 7.13
C LEU A 156 -9.66 -49.71 6.76
N ASP A 157 -9.17 -49.40 5.58
CA ASP A 157 -7.84 -49.82 5.19
C ASP A 157 -6.90 -48.62 5.21
N VAL A 158 -5.95 -48.61 6.14
CA VAL A 158 -5.00 -47.51 6.29
C VAL A 158 -3.66 -47.86 5.66
N PHE A 159 -3.24 -47.04 4.70
CA PHE A 159 -1.93 -47.10 4.08
C PHE A 159 -1.03 -45.99 4.60
N ARG A 160 0.28 -46.24 4.67
CA ARG A 160 1.30 -45.23 4.96
C ARG A 160 2.20 -45.02 3.75
N VAL A 161 2.25 -43.79 3.26
CA VAL A 161 3.11 -43.36 2.14
C VAL A 161 4.14 -42.35 2.64
N SER A 162 5.35 -42.36 2.09
CA SER A 162 6.39 -41.38 2.43
C SER A 162 6.41 -40.26 1.38
N ILE A 163 6.36 -39.02 1.83
CA ILE A 163 6.27 -37.81 0.97
C ILE A 163 7.42 -36.84 1.24
N GLN A 164 7.78 -36.04 0.25
CA GLN A 164 8.80 -34.99 0.34
C GLN A 164 8.19 -33.62 0.07
N LYS A 165 8.47 -32.63 0.93
CA LYS A 165 7.94 -31.27 0.78
C LYS A 165 8.20 -30.72 -0.62
N GLY A 166 7.15 -30.27 -1.29
CA GLY A 166 7.17 -29.69 -2.63
C GLY A 166 6.95 -30.68 -3.78
N HIS A 167 7.05 -31.99 -3.52
CA HIS A 167 6.82 -33.03 -4.53
C HIS A 167 5.32 -33.29 -4.73
N VAL A 168 4.94 -33.70 -5.93
CA VAL A 168 3.55 -34.03 -6.29
C VAL A 168 3.39 -35.53 -6.37
N TYR A 169 2.32 -36.04 -5.79
CA TYR A 169 2.02 -37.48 -5.76
C TYR A 169 0.60 -37.73 -6.28
N THR A 170 0.42 -38.87 -6.94
CA THR A 170 -0.85 -39.34 -7.47
C THR A 170 -1.24 -40.67 -6.81
N LEU A 171 -2.46 -40.74 -6.29
CA LEU A 171 -3.06 -41.95 -5.74
C LEU A 171 -4.22 -42.39 -6.65
N THR A 172 -4.09 -43.54 -7.30
CA THR A 172 -5.08 -44.04 -8.28
C THR A 172 -5.76 -45.30 -7.78
N GLN A 173 -7.09 -45.38 -7.93
CA GLN A 173 -7.88 -46.59 -7.70
C GLN A 173 -8.48 -47.13 -9.02
N PRO A 174 -7.82 -48.06 -9.72
CA PRO A 174 -8.38 -48.66 -10.92
C PRO A 174 -9.61 -49.55 -10.61
N GLY A 175 -10.78 -49.23 -11.18
CA GLY A 175 -11.94 -50.13 -11.24
C GLY A 175 -13.17 -49.75 -10.40
N SER A 176 -14.26 -50.52 -10.56
CA SER A 176 -15.60 -50.18 -10.07
C SER A 176 -15.76 -50.30 -8.54
N GLY A 177 -15.50 -49.20 -7.85
CA GLY A 177 -16.49 -48.60 -6.95
C GLY A 177 -16.63 -49.16 -5.53
N LEU A 178 -15.54 -49.17 -4.75
CA LEU A 178 -15.56 -49.16 -3.28
C LEU A 178 -14.32 -48.45 -2.74
N ALA A 179 -14.44 -47.18 -2.38
CA ALA A 179 -13.85 -46.57 -1.18
C ALA A 179 -13.99 -45.03 -1.25
N GLN A 180 -14.41 -44.42 -0.14
CA GLN A 180 -14.21 -42.99 0.12
C GLN A 180 -12.74 -42.83 0.55
N GLN A 181 -11.99 -41.92 -0.08
CA GLN A 181 -10.61 -41.62 0.31
C GLN A 181 -10.61 -40.50 1.35
N VAL A 182 -10.02 -40.75 2.52
CA VAL A 182 -9.70 -39.70 3.50
C VAL A 182 -8.18 -39.65 3.61
N LEU A 183 -7.57 -38.59 3.07
CA LEU A 183 -6.15 -38.30 3.28
C LEU A 183 -6.02 -37.42 4.54
N GLU A 184 -5.50 -37.99 5.62
CA GLU A 184 -5.20 -37.22 6.83
C GLU A 184 -3.83 -36.54 6.68
N GLY A 185 -3.81 -35.22 6.52
CA GLY A 185 -2.58 -34.43 6.68
C GLY A 185 -2.20 -33.46 5.57
N LEU A 186 -3.05 -33.15 4.59
CA LEU A 186 -2.83 -32.05 3.65
C LEU A 186 -3.75 -30.88 4.04
N GLY A 187 -3.20 -29.67 4.20
CA GLY A 187 -3.93 -28.51 4.68
C GLY A 187 -5.26 -28.26 3.95
N ALA A 188 -6.27 -27.82 4.68
CA ALA A 188 -7.61 -27.38 4.26
C ALA A 188 -8.23 -28.09 3.02
N GLY A 189 -9.11 -29.08 3.26
CA GLY A 189 -10.30 -29.28 2.42
C GLY A 189 -10.28 -30.36 1.32
N ALA A 190 -9.28 -31.24 1.22
CA ALA A 190 -9.32 -32.34 0.24
C ALA A 190 -10.17 -33.53 0.74
N VAL A 191 -11.50 -33.44 0.63
CA VAL A 191 -12.40 -34.62 0.67
C VAL A 191 -12.82 -34.92 -0.76
N LEU A 192 -12.51 -36.12 -1.26
CA LEU A 192 -12.90 -36.54 -2.61
C LEU A 192 -14.01 -37.59 -2.53
N SER A 193 -15.14 -37.28 -3.16
CA SER A 193 -16.29 -38.20 -3.26
C SER A 193 -16.23 -39.04 -4.53
N ALA A 194 -16.48 -40.35 -4.33
CA ALA A 194 -17.00 -41.39 -5.22
C ALA A 194 -16.86 -41.22 -6.75
N ASP A 195 -15.99 -42.05 -7.35
CA ASP A 195 -16.27 -42.95 -8.49
C ASP A 195 -14.97 -43.36 -9.19
N GLY A 196 -14.17 -44.27 -8.59
CA GLY A 196 -13.04 -44.94 -9.27
C GLY A 196 -12.00 -44.00 -9.90
N GLY A 197 -11.57 -42.98 -9.16
CA GLY A 197 -10.72 -41.90 -9.64
C GLY A 197 -9.24 -41.98 -9.26
N SER A 198 -8.51 -40.96 -9.69
CA SER A 198 -7.13 -40.67 -9.32
C SER A 198 -7.06 -39.33 -8.59
N VAL A 199 -6.20 -39.22 -7.59
CA VAL A 199 -6.05 -38.05 -6.72
C VAL A 199 -4.62 -37.57 -6.74
N THR A 200 -4.41 -36.36 -7.21
CA THR A 200 -3.08 -35.73 -7.27
C THR A 200 -2.98 -34.65 -6.20
N PHE A 201 -1.89 -34.63 -5.44
CA PHE A 201 -1.65 -33.64 -4.38
C PHE A 201 -0.17 -33.27 -4.26
N ARG A 202 0.10 -32.04 -3.81
CA ARG A 202 1.46 -31.57 -3.50
C ARG A 202 1.75 -31.67 -2.00
N ALA A 203 2.88 -32.26 -1.64
CA ALA A 203 3.29 -32.47 -0.26
C ALA A 203 3.73 -31.15 0.40
N ALA A 204 3.06 -30.75 1.49
CA ALA A 204 3.38 -29.52 2.24
C ALA A 204 4.55 -29.66 3.23
N TYR A 205 4.96 -30.90 3.53
CA TYR A 205 6.06 -31.25 4.43
C TYR A 205 6.73 -32.56 3.97
N THR A 206 7.90 -32.85 4.54
CA THR A 206 8.61 -34.13 4.34
C THR A 206 8.30 -35.03 5.52
N GLY A 207 7.75 -36.22 5.27
CA GLY A 207 7.32 -37.14 6.33
C GLY A 207 6.45 -38.28 5.81
N ASP A 208 5.87 -39.04 6.73
CA ASP A 208 4.90 -40.10 6.39
C ASP A 208 3.46 -39.53 6.42
N LEU A 209 2.67 -39.87 5.42
CA LEU A 209 1.25 -39.52 5.27
C LEU A 209 0.40 -40.79 5.33
N ASN A 210 -0.71 -40.77 6.07
CA ASN A 210 -1.66 -41.88 6.11
C ASN A 210 -2.79 -41.66 5.10
N VAL A 211 -3.11 -42.70 4.33
CA VAL A 211 -4.19 -42.75 3.34
C VAL A 211 -5.21 -43.76 3.82
N VAL A 212 -6.45 -43.33 4.06
CA VAL A 212 -7.53 -44.21 4.55
C VAL A 212 -8.51 -44.51 3.42
N LEU A 213 -8.81 -45.80 3.22
CA LEU A 213 -9.87 -46.27 2.33
C LEU A 213 -11.01 -46.85 3.16
N ALA A 214 -12.25 -46.42 2.89
CA ALA A 214 -13.43 -46.89 3.61
C ALA A 214 -14.59 -47.22 2.66
N GLY A 215 -15.25 -48.36 2.82
CA GLY A 215 -16.45 -48.70 2.05
C GLY A 215 -17.67 -47.80 2.37
N PRO A 216 -18.48 -47.37 1.39
CA PRO A 216 -19.78 -46.73 1.68
C PRO A 216 -20.68 -47.69 2.48
N GLU A 217 -21.54 -47.16 3.36
CA GLU A 217 -22.41 -47.95 4.24
C GLU A 217 -23.04 -49.17 3.51
N GLY A 218 -22.69 -50.38 3.97
CA GLY A 218 -23.23 -51.64 3.47
C GLY A 218 -22.60 -52.20 2.20
N LYS A 219 -21.51 -51.63 1.66
CA LYS A 219 -20.82 -52.19 0.49
C LYS A 219 -19.42 -52.75 0.79
N THR A 220 -19.20 -54.01 0.43
CA THR A 220 -17.95 -54.77 0.57
C THR A 220 -17.41 -55.25 -0.78
N GLY A 221 -16.11 -55.36 -0.94
CA GLY A 221 -15.49 -55.81 -2.20
C GLY A 221 -14.03 -55.37 -2.37
N GLY A 222 -13.39 -55.94 -3.39
CA GLY A 222 -11.97 -55.71 -3.66
C GLY A 222 -11.69 -54.37 -4.31
N TYR A 223 -10.55 -53.78 -3.97
CA TYR A 223 -9.99 -52.59 -4.61
C TYR A 223 -8.52 -52.81 -4.96
N SER A 224 -7.99 -51.91 -5.78
CA SER A 224 -6.57 -51.76 -5.99
C SER A 224 -6.20 -50.31 -5.76
N VAL A 225 -5.14 -50.05 -5.00
CA VAL A 225 -4.62 -48.72 -4.76
C VAL A 225 -3.20 -48.63 -5.31
N HIS A 226 -2.96 -47.63 -6.14
CA HIS A 226 -1.64 -47.33 -6.69
C HIS A 226 -1.20 -45.96 -6.20
N PHE A 227 0.00 -45.88 -5.66
CA PHE A 227 0.62 -44.61 -5.27
C PHE A 227 1.83 -44.39 -6.15
N GLU A 228 1.89 -43.26 -6.83
CA GLU A 228 3.05 -42.84 -7.61
C GLU A 228 3.42 -41.41 -7.26
N GLU A 229 4.71 -41.11 -7.34
CA GLU A 229 5.15 -39.73 -7.44
C GLU A 229 4.81 -39.27 -8.85
N ALA A 230 3.99 -38.23 -8.96
CA ALA A 230 3.67 -37.65 -10.25
C ALA A 230 4.98 -37.19 -10.90
N ALA A 231 5.09 -37.32 -12.22
CA ALA A 231 6.20 -36.70 -12.92
C ALA A 231 6.22 -35.22 -12.54
N ALA A 232 7.38 -34.74 -12.09
CA ALA A 232 7.55 -33.40 -11.54
C ALA A 232 6.73 -32.36 -12.32
N ASP A 233 5.92 -31.60 -11.57
CA ASP A 233 5.36 -30.32 -11.97
C ASP A 233 6.34 -29.57 -12.88
N ASP A 234 5.87 -29.18 -14.07
CA ASP A 234 6.75 -28.79 -15.16
C ASP A 234 7.32 -27.37 -14.96
N VAL A 235 6.67 -26.51 -14.15
CA VAL A 235 7.05 -25.11 -13.94
C VAL A 235 6.52 -24.56 -12.59
N GLY A 236 7.34 -23.88 -11.80
CA GLY A 236 6.93 -23.50 -10.44
C GLY A 236 5.83 -22.41 -10.35
N SER A 237 4.87 -22.63 -9.45
CA SER A 237 3.65 -21.82 -9.24
C SER A 237 3.82 -20.48 -8.49
N THR A 238 5.05 -20.00 -8.30
CA THR A 238 5.35 -18.72 -7.62
C THR A 238 6.47 -17.97 -8.32
N LEU A 239 6.56 -16.65 -8.10
CA LEU A 239 7.68 -15.82 -8.59
C LEU A 239 9.06 -16.35 -8.17
N ALA A 240 9.18 -16.95 -6.98
CA ALA A 240 10.44 -17.49 -6.46
C ALA A 240 10.85 -18.81 -7.14
N THR A 241 9.87 -19.55 -7.67
CA THR A 241 10.06 -20.87 -8.29
C THR A 241 9.89 -20.86 -9.81
N ALA A 242 9.80 -19.67 -10.40
CA ALA A 242 9.49 -19.50 -11.81
C ALA A 242 10.50 -20.22 -12.74
N GLY A 243 10.00 -20.99 -13.72
CA GLY A 243 10.82 -21.68 -14.71
C GLY A 243 11.49 -20.71 -15.68
N THR A 244 12.67 -21.04 -16.22
CA THR A 244 13.35 -20.10 -17.14
C THR A 244 12.88 -20.29 -18.58
N LEU A 245 12.27 -19.27 -19.18
CA LEU A 245 11.91 -19.25 -20.59
C LEU A 245 13.02 -18.58 -21.40
N ALA A 246 13.81 -19.37 -22.11
CA ALA A 246 14.78 -18.85 -23.07
C ALA A 246 14.09 -18.40 -24.36
N ALA A 247 14.59 -17.31 -24.96
CA ALA A 247 14.04 -16.78 -26.20
C ALA A 247 14.15 -17.79 -27.36
N GLY A 248 13.07 -17.94 -28.13
CA GLY A 248 12.97 -18.87 -29.25
C GLY A 248 12.74 -20.33 -28.84
N VAL A 249 12.66 -20.64 -27.54
CA VAL A 249 12.31 -21.96 -27.04
C VAL A 249 10.81 -22.04 -26.85
N THR A 250 10.23 -23.14 -27.33
CA THR A 250 8.87 -23.54 -27.00
C THR A 250 8.92 -24.41 -25.76
N LEU A 251 8.38 -23.89 -24.66
CA LEU A 251 8.15 -24.68 -23.46
C LEU A 251 6.72 -25.22 -23.50
N LYS A 252 6.58 -26.45 -23.00
CA LYS A 252 5.27 -27.05 -22.79
C LYS A 252 4.97 -26.93 -21.30
N GLY A 253 3.78 -26.46 -20.98
CA GLY A 253 3.28 -26.34 -19.63
C GLY A 253 1.94 -27.07 -19.49
N GLN A 254 1.61 -27.46 -18.26
CA GLN A 254 0.32 -28.01 -17.89
C GLN A 254 -0.29 -27.17 -16.78
N LEU A 255 -1.36 -26.43 -17.10
CA LEU A 255 -2.15 -25.80 -16.05
C LEU A 255 -2.95 -26.86 -15.33
N ASP A 256 -2.77 -26.98 -14.02
CA ASP A 256 -3.61 -27.78 -13.13
C ASP A 256 -4.79 -26.95 -12.59
N ALA A 257 -5.72 -27.59 -11.88
CA ALA A 257 -6.90 -26.91 -11.34
C ALA A 257 -6.50 -25.88 -10.27
N ALA A 258 -6.71 -24.59 -10.57
CA ALA A 258 -6.30 -23.45 -9.74
C ALA A 258 -4.77 -23.23 -9.64
N ASP A 259 -4.04 -23.57 -10.72
CA ASP A 259 -2.61 -23.30 -10.85
C ASP A 259 -2.31 -22.07 -11.74
N SER A 260 -1.19 -21.43 -11.45
CA SER A 260 -0.59 -20.33 -12.21
C SER A 260 0.88 -20.68 -12.47
N ASP A 261 1.23 -20.93 -13.73
CA ASP A 261 2.62 -21.28 -14.06
C ASP A 261 3.43 -20.00 -14.29
N TRP A 262 4.49 -19.82 -13.49
CA TRP A 262 5.34 -18.63 -13.60
C TRP A 262 6.62 -18.94 -14.38
N TYR A 263 6.91 -18.10 -15.38
CA TYR A 263 8.15 -18.18 -16.15
C TYR A 263 8.97 -16.91 -16.03
N LYS A 264 10.26 -17.05 -15.74
CA LYS A 264 11.27 -16.00 -15.82
C LYS A 264 11.86 -15.95 -17.23
N LEU A 265 11.62 -14.85 -17.94
CA LEU A 265 12.32 -14.52 -19.17
C LEU A 265 13.54 -13.65 -18.82
N PRO A 266 14.79 -14.14 -18.99
CA PRO A 266 15.99 -13.33 -18.85
C PRO A 266 16.09 -12.41 -20.07
N ALA A 267 15.32 -11.32 -20.02
CA ALA A 267 15.21 -10.37 -21.10
C ALA A 267 16.40 -9.40 -21.07
N THR A 268 16.93 -9.08 -22.25
CA THR A 268 17.99 -8.08 -22.37
C THR A 268 17.36 -6.73 -22.69
N ALA A 269 17.77 -5.66 -22.00
CA ALA A 269 17.24 -4.31 -22.21
C ALA A 269 17.20 -3.94 -23.71
N GLY A 270 16.06 -3.41 -24.16
CA GLY A 270 15.83 -2.95 -25.53
C GLY A 270 15.51 -4.05 -26.56
N TYR A 271 15.44 -5.32 -26.16
CA TYR A 271 14.89 -6.36 -27.05
C TYR A 271 13.38 -6.50 -26.87
N ALA A 272 12.67 -6.77 -27.97
CA ALA A 272 11.26 -7.12 -27.93
C ALA A 272 11.02 -8.61 -28.18
N TYR A 273 10.03 -9.13 -27.46
CA TYR A 273 9.65 -10.52 -27.49
C TYR A 273 8.16 -10.62 -27.78
N ALA A 274 7.79 -11.36 -28.82
CA ALA A 274 6.41 -11.77 -29.05
C ALA A 274 6.11 -13.00 -28.20
N ILE A 275 5.19 -12.84 -27.25
CA ILE A 275 4.80 -13.93 -26.34
C ILE A 275 3.55 -14.60 -26.91
N ASN A 276 3.66 -15.89 -27.24
CA ASN A 276 2.55 -16.67 -27.79
C ASN A 276 2.28 -17.91 -26.93
N VAL A 277 1.01 -18.21 -26.77
CA VAL A 277 0.50 -19.40 -26.08
C VAL A 277 -0.49 -20.18 -26.95
N SER A 278 -0.33 -21.50 -27.06
CA SER A 278 -1.20 -22.38 -27.86
C SER A 278 -2.41 -22.92 -27.07
N ALA A 279 -3.48 -23.34 -27.78
CA ALA A 279 -4.88 -23.20 -27.36
C ALA A 279 -5.44 -24.18 -26.31
N GLY A 280 -6.16 -23.58 -25.34
CA GLY A 280 -7.28 -24.16 -24.57
C GLY A 280 -7.95 -23.14 -23.63
N VAL A 281 -7.20 -22.14 -23.14
CA VAL A 281 -7.69 -20.97 -22.38
C VAL A 281 -6.86 -19.76 -22.79
N ALA A 282 -7.43 -18.55 -22.77
CA ALA A 282 -6.68 -17.31 -22.96
C ALA A 282 -6.06 -16.90 -21.61
N PRO A 283 -4.75 -17.12 -21.37
CA PRO A 283 -4.15 -16.73 -20.10
C PRO A 283 -4.11 -15.22 -19.98
N THR A 284 -4.32 -14.71 -18.77
CA THR A 284 -3.99 -13.35 -18.37
C THR A 284 -2.48 -13.26 -18.19
N LEU A 285 -1.76 -12.88 -19.24
CA LEU A 285 -0.32 -12.70 -19.14
C LEU A 285 -0.01 -11.43 -18.36
N SER A 286 0.34 -11.58 -17.09
CA SER A 286 0.83 -10.49 -16.25
C SER A 286 2.35 -10.44 -16.34
N VAL A 287 2.91 -9.30 -16.75
CA VAL A 287 4.36 -9.06 -16.63
C VAL A 287 4.64 -8.29 -15.36
N LEU A 288 5.46 -8.86 -14.47
CA LEU A 288 6.01 -8.13 -13.33
C LEU A 288 7.39 -7.58 -13.69
N GLY A 289 7.47 -6.26 -13.86
CA GLY A 289 8.71 -5.48 -13.95
C GLY A 289 8.69 -4.33 -12.92
N ALA A 290 9.79 -3.59 -12.76
CA ALA A 290 9.98 -2.65 -11.65
C ALA A 290 8.99 -1.45 -11.58
N ALA A 291 8.03 -1.32 -12.49
CA ALA A 291 7.11 -0.18 -12.51
C ALA A 291 5.61 -0.47 -12.79
N SER A 292 5.18 -1.67 -13.21
CA SER A 292 3.74 -1.97 -13.37
C SER A 292 3.46 -3.44 -13.72
N SER A 293 2.28 -3.95 -13.31
CA SER A 293 1.66 -5.16 -13.84
C SER A 293 0.72 -4.81 -15.00
N ALA A 294 0.93 -5.38 -16.20
CA ALA A 294 0.04 -5.19 -17.34
C ALA A 294 -0.38 -6.53 -17.95
N ALA A 295 -1.67 -6.66 -18.28
CA ALA A 295 -2.20 -7.81 -19.01
C ALA A 295 -1.80 -7.73 -20.49
N LEU A 296 -1.11 -8.76 -21.00
CA LEU A 296 -0.72 -8.88 -22.39
C LEU A 296 -1.66 -9.87 -23.12
N PRO A 297 -2.20 -9.51 -24.31
CA PRO A 297 -2.98 -10.44 -25.12
C PRO A 297 -2.08 -11.53 -25.71
N ASN A 298 -2.66 -12.66 -26.15
CA ASN A 298 -1.92 -13.69 -26.88
C ASN A 298 -1.32 -13.10 -28.17
N GLY A 299 0.00 -13.27 -28.38
CA GLY A 299 0.75 -12.61 -29.44
C GLY A 299 1.16 -11.17 -29.09
N GLY A 300 0.98 -10.75 -27.83
CA GLY A 300 1.42 -9.46 -27.30
C GLY A 300 2.93 -9.31 -27.32
N ILE A 301 3.38 -8.06 -27.43
CA ILE A 301 4.79 -7.70 -27.53
C ILE A 301 5.24 -7.18 -26.17
N TYR A 302 6.27 -7.81 -25.60
CA TYR A 302 6.94 -7.36 -24.41
C TYR A 302 8.27 -6.69 -24.77
N ILE A 303 8.46 -5.44 -24.34
CA ILE A 303 9.70 -4.68 -24.52
C ILE A 303 10.46 -4.71 -23.21
N ALA A 304 11.69 -5.23 -23.24
CA ALA A 304 12.49 -5.46 -22.04
C ALA A 304 13.19 -4.19 -21.53
N ASP A 305 13.09 -3.93 -20.23
CA ASP A 305 13.73 -2.81 -19.53
C ASP A 305 15.12 -3.17 -18.96
N GLY A 306 15.53 -4.43 -19.05
CA GLY A 306 16.80 -4.93 -18.53
C GLY A 306 16.71 -5.68 -17.21
N LEU A 307 15.52 -5.76 -16.61
CA LEU A 307 15.23 -6.66 -15.51
C LEU A 307 14.59 -7.96 -16.02
N PRO A 308 14.66 -9.06 -15.26
CA PRO A 308 13.98 -10.30 -15.63
C PRO A 308 12.46 -10.07 -15.62
N ALA A 309 11.79 -10.42 -16.72
CA ALA A 309 10.35 -10.43 -16.79
C ALA A 309 9.80 -11.73 -16.22
N PHE A 310 8.76 -11.63 -15.41
CA PHE A 310 8.00 -12.78 -14.94
C PHE A 310 6.67 -12.84 -15.68
N LEU A 311 6.41 -13.97 -16.33
CA LEU A 311 5.25 -14.25 -17.17
C LEU A 311 4.37 -15.27 -16.43
N ALA A 312 3.14 -14.90 -16.09
CA ALA A 312 2.15 -15.83 -15.56
C ALA A 312 1.29 -16.41 -16.69
N VAL A 313 1.08 -17.73 -16.68
CA VAL A 313 0.05 -18.39 -17.46
C VAL A 313 -1.03 -18.87 -16.49
N ASP A 314 -2.26 -18.35 -16.61
CA ASP A 314 -3.36 -18.64 -15.68
C ASP A 314 -4.51 -19.37 -16.39
N GLY A 315 -5.17 -20.31 -15.70
CA GLY A 315 -6.40 -20.94 -16.18
C GLY A 315 -7.23 -21.63 -15.10
N SER A 316 -8.55 -21.68 -15.29
CA SER A 316 -9.50 -22.28 -14.35
C SER A 316 -9.82 -23.75 -14.61
N LYS A 317 -9.22 -24.35 -15.65
CA LYS A 317 -9.44 -25.74 -16.04
C LYS A 317 -8.11 -26.40 -16.38
N PRO A 318 -7.92 -27.68 -16.03
CA PRO A 318 -6.75 -28.43 -16.44
C PRO A 318 -6.56 -28.41 -17.95
N THR A 319 -5.44 -27.89 -18.45
CA THR A 319 -5.18 -27.70 -19.88
C THR A 319 -3.68 -27.64 -20.16
N SER A 320 -3.23 -28.37 -21.18
CA SER A 320 -1.86 -28.26 -21.70
C SER A 320 -1.72 -27.06 -22.65
N TYR A 321 -0.61 -26.34 -22.58
CA TYR A 321 -0.29 -25.24 -23.49
C TYR A 321 1.18 -25.28 -23.92
N ASP A 322 1.48 -24.65 -25.05
CA ASP A 322 2.85 -24.32 -25.44
C ASP A 322 3.08 -22.82 -25.23
N LEU A 323 4.08 -22.43 -24.44
CA LEU A 323 4.53 -21.05 -24.26
C LEU A 323 5.79 -20.79 -25.08
N THR A 324 5.78 -19.70 -25.84
CA THR A 324 6.94 -19.24 -26.61
C THR A 324 7.18 -17.75 -26.41
N ALA A 325 8.41 -17.38 -26.11
CA ALA A 325 8.90 -16.01 -26.24
C ALA A 325 9.76 -15.91 -27.49
N THR A 326 9.21 -15.42 -28.59
CA THR A 326 9.96 -15.25 -29.84
C THR A 326 10.64 -13.90 -29.82
N LEU A 327 11.97 -13.87 -29.86
CA LEU A 327 12.70 -12.63 -30.06
C LEU A 327 12.35 -12.05 -31.43
N LEU A 328 11.84 -10.82 -31.45
CA LEU A 328 11.55 -10.12 -32.67
C LEU A 328 12.86 -9.57 -33.25
N ALA A 329 13.01 -9.73 -34.57
CA ALA A 329 14.07 -9.04 -35.29
C ALA A 329 13.74 -7.55 -35.30
N ASP A 330 14.74 -6.77 -34.92
CA ASP A 330 14.65 -5.33 -34.72
C ASP A 330 15.93 -4.72 -35.30
N ASP A 331 15.82 -3.74 -36.19
CA ASP A 331 16.97 -3.08 -36.79
C ASP A 331 17.63 -2.07 -35.84
N TYR A 332 16.88 -1.47 -34.90
CA TYR A 332 17.40 -0.65 -33.80
C TYR A 332 16.68 -0.92 -32.48
N ARG A 333 17.44 -1.42 -31.51
CA ARG A 333 16.90 -1.79 -30.19
C ARG A 333 16.13 -0.66 -29.48
N ASN A 334 15.10 -1.09 -28.77
CA ASN A 334 14.14 -0.30 -28.01
C ASN A 334 14.65 0.28 -26.68
N ALA A 335 15.93 0.61 -26.57
CA ALA A 335 16.49 1.24 -25.38
C ALA A 335 17.46 2.38 -25.72
N ALA A 336 17.38 3.46 -24.93
CA ALA A 336 18.29 4.60 -25.02
C ALA A 336 19.77 4.20 -24.82
N THR A 337 20.03 3.17 -24.01
CA THR A 337 21.39 2.65 -23.77
C THR A 337 21.97 1.90 -24.97
N SER A 338 21.13 1.44 -25.91
CA SER A 338 21.53 0.77 -27.14
C SER A 338 21.52 1.70 -28.36
N ALA A 339 21.40 3.01 -28.16
CA ALA A 339 21.21 3.97 -29.23
C ALA A 339 22.35 3.95 -30.27
N ALA A 340 21.99 3.81 -31.54
CA ALA A 340 22.94 3.80 -32.65
C ALA A 340 23.49 5.19 -32.95
N ARG A 341 24.75 5.32 -33.39
CA ARG A 341 25.32 6.63 -33.72
C ARG A 341 24.74 7.21 -35.02
N LEU A 342 24.16 8.40 -34.96
CA LEU A 342 23.69 9.18 -36.11
C LEU A 342 24.80 10.07 -36.65
N ASN A 343 25.48 9.63 -37.72
CA ASN A 343 26.58 10.39 -38.33
C ASN A 343 26.14 11.27 -39.52
N SER A 344 25.20 10.82 -40.34
CA SER A 344 24.63 11.60 -41.45
C SER A 344 23.19 11.15 -41.70
N THR A 345 22.99 10.16 -42.56
CA THR A 345 21.68 9.58 -42.85
C THR A 345 21.66 8.12 -42.41
N VAL A 346 20.58 7.74 -41.73
CA VAL A 346 20.32 6.37 -41.30
C VAL A 346 18.94 5.95 -41.79
N GLN A 347 18.83 4.72 -42.25
CA GLN A 347 17.57 4.10 -42.59
C GLN A 347 17.21 3.12 -41.48
N GLY A 348 15.94 3.09 -41.11
CA GLY A 348 15.40 2.15 -40.13
C GLY A 348 13.95 1.80 -40.43
N LYS A 349 13.40 0.88 -39.64
CA LYS A 349 12.08 0.34 -39.83
C LYS A 349 11.43 0.12 -38.47
N ILE A 350 10.22 0.66 -38.32
CA ILE A 350 9.37 0.30 -37.19
C ILE A 350 8.85 -1.12 -37.47
N ASP A 351 9.50 -2.11 -36.88
CA ASP A 351 9.37 -3.54 -37.11
C ASP A 351 8.12 -4.14 -36.48
N TYR A 352 7.60 -3.53 -35.41
CA TYR A 352 6.40 -3.98 -34.71
C TYR A 352 5.66 -2.86 -33.95
N THR A 353 4.46 -3.13 -33.42
CA THR A 353 3.70 -2.13 -32.66
C THR A 353 4.36 -1.85 -31.31
N GLY A 354 4.60 -0.58 -30.99
CA GLY A 354 5.32 -0.15 -29.78
C GLY A 354 6.83 0.02 -29.98
N ASP A 355 7.34 -0.30 -31.18
CA ASP A 355 8.74 -0.17 -31.54
C ASP A 355 9.21 1.30 -31.59
N THR A 356 10.37 1.55 -30.99
CA THR A 356 11.05 2.82 -30.78
C THR A 356 12.55 2.67 -30.95
N ASP A 357 13.07 3.24 -32.02
CA ASP A 357 14.48 3.19 -32.37
C ASP A 357 15.26 4.34 -31.74
N TYR A 358 16.37 4.05 -31.06
CA TYR A 358 17.17 5.08 -30.42
C TYR A 358 18.44 5.41 -31.20
N PHE A 359 18.76 6.70 -31.30
CA PHE A 359 19.96 7.23 -31.95
C PHE A 359 20.72 8.20 -31.08
N THR A 360 22.04 8.29 -31.23
CA THR A 360 22.87 9.26 -30.51
C THR A 360 23.82 10.02 -31.42
N PHE A 361 24.13 11.25 -31.04
CA PHE A 361 25.22 12.00 -31.67
C PHE A 361 25.79 13.08 -30.75
N SER A 362 27.02 13.50 -31.02
CA SER A 362 27.69 14.54 -30.23
C SER A 362 27.16 15.92 -30.57
N VAL A 363 26.86 16.69 -29.52
CA VAL A 363 26.43 18.08 -29.59
C VAL A 363 27.39 18.98 -28.81
N LYS A 364 27.46 20.26 -29.20
CA LYS A 364 28.20 21.29 -28.48
C LYS A 364 27.25 22.34 -27.93
N ALA A 365 27.49 22.79 -26.71
CA ALA A 365 26.74 23.87 -26.08
C ALA A 365 26.72 25.10 -27.00
N GLY A 366 25.53 25.67 -27.18
CA GLY A 366 25.29 26.85 -28.00
C GLY A 366 25.09 26.58 -29.49
N GLU A 367 25.40 25.41 -30.03
CA GLU A 367 25.21 25.10 -31.46
C GLU A 367 23.78 24.63 -31.79
N VAL A 368 23.35 24.85 -33.03
CA VAL A 368 22.02 24.47 -33.54
C VAL A 368 22.14 23.29 -34.50
N TYR A 369 21.17 22.38 -34.43
CA TYR A 369 21.14 21.15 -35.23
C TYR A 369 19.76 20.97 -35.87
N GLY A 370 19.76 20.61 -37.16
CA GLY A 370 18.57 20.19 -37.91
C GLY A 370 18.53 18.67 -38.09
N LEU A 371 17.33 18.09 -37.95
CA LEU A 371 17.04 16.68 -38.15
C LEU A 371 15.84 16.52 -39.07
N GLY A 372 15.99 15.71 -40.11
CA GLY A 372 14.95 15.37 -41.06
C GLY A 372 14.49 13.93 -40.88
N LEU A 373 13.21 13.67 -41.10
CA LEU A 373 12.61 12.35 -41.00
C LEU A 373 11.66 12.12 -42.18
N GLY A 374 12.03 11.20 -43.07
CA GLY A 374 11.26 10.85 -44.27
C GLY A 374 10.88 9.38 -44.31
N GLY A 375 9.67 9.03 -44.75
CA GLY A 375 9.18 7.64 -44.81
C GLY A 375 7.66 7.57 -44.96
N GLN A 376 7.14 6.61 -45.74
CA GLN A 376 5.71 6.52 -46.09
C GLN A 376 4.94 5.66 -45.07
N ASN A 377 3.84 6.22 -44.54
CA ASN A 377 2.79 5.62 -43.69
C ASN A 377 2.95 5.66 -42.14
N GLY A 378 3.28 6.82 -41.56
CA GLY A 378 3.06 7.04 -40.12
C GLY A 378 3.49 8.43 -39.62
N THR A 379 2.89 8.90 -38.53
CA THR A 379 3.41 10.07 -37.78
C THR A 379 4.52 9.57 -36.86
N LEU A 380 5.73 10.04 -37.08
CA LEU A 380 6.90 9.67 -36.30
C LEU A 380 7.21 10.79 -35.30
N THR A 381 7.40 10.44 -34.03
CA THR A 381 7.77 11.41 -32.99
C THR A 381 9.24 11.28 -32.65
N VAL A 382 9.96 12.40 -32.68
CA VAL A 382 11.32 12.51 -32.17
C VAL A 382 11.27 13.09 -30.77
N LYS A 383 11.75 12.35 -29.77
CA LYS A 383 11.81 12.81 -28.37
C LYS A 383 13.25 12.76 -27.84
N PRO A 384 13.76 13.81 -27.18
CA PRO A 384 15.02 13.74 -26.47
C PRO A 384 14.86 12.99 -25.14
N VAL A 385 15.83 12.14 -24.79
CA VAL A 385 15.92 11.47 -23.49
C VAL A 385 16.87 12.25 -22.58
N SER A 386 16.46 12.48 -21.33
CA SER A 386 16.94 13.47 -20.35
C SER A 386 18.45 13.61 -20.14
N ASN A 387 18.97 14.81 -20.43
CA ASN A 387 19.86 15.66 -19.59
C ASN A 387 20.15 17.04 -20.22
N ALA A 388 19.25 17.50 -21.08
CA ALA A 388 19.27 18.85 -21.62
C ALA A 388 17.84 19.38 -21.54
N THR A 389 17.67 20.53 -20.89
CA THR A 389 16.46 21.33 -20.91
C THR A 389 15.91 21.37 -22.33
N LEU A 390 14.67 20.89 -22.52
CA LEU A 390 13.95 21.07 -23.77
C LEU A 390 13.71 22.58 -23.93
N ILE A 391 14.27 23.21 -24.95
CA ILE A 391 13.71 24.46 -25.48
C ILE A 391 13.08 24.12 -26.83
N GLY A 392 11.77 23.81 -26.79
CA GLY A 392 10.86 23.59 -27.93
C GLY A 392 10.97 22.21 -28.58
N SER A 393 9.93 21.39 -28.76
CA SER A 393 8.48 21.63 -28.69
C SER A 393 7.74 20.29 -28.64
N THR A 394 6.50 20.28 -28.14
CA THR A 394 5.42 19.43 -28.70
C THR A 394 5.11 19.93 -30.11
N PRO A 395 4.79 19.08 -31.10
CA PRO A 395 4.39 19.57 -32.41
C PRO A 395 3.06 20.32 -32.29
N THR A 396 3.12 21.65 -32.19
CA THR A 396 1.97 22.55 -32.29
C THR A 396 2.33 23.68 -33.24
N SER A 397 1.68 23.64 -34.42
CA SER A 397 1.65 24.64 -35.48
C SER A 397 3.00 25.26 -35.89
N GLY A 398 3.85 24.49 -36.58
CA GLY A 398 5.05 25.05 -37.24
C GLY A 398 6.06 24.01 -37.70
N ALA A 399 6.23 22.91 -36.96
CA ALA A 399 6.90 21.72 -37.46
C ALA A 399 6.01 21.10 -38.54
N THR A 400 6.42 21.22 -39.79
CA THR A 400 5.80 20.44 -40.86
C THR A 400 6.30 19.00 -40.73
N ALA A 401 5.42 18.04 -41.00
CA ALA A 401 5.72 16.62 -40.83
C ALA A 401 7.10 16.24 -41.40
N GLY A 402 8.04 15.83 -40.54
CA GLY A 402 9.35 15.33 -40.96
C GLY A 402 10.58 16.22 -40.76
N SER A 403 10.54 17.29 -39.94
CA SER A 403 11.76 18.04 -39.57
C SER A 403 11.74 18.61 -38.14
N LEU A 404 12.88 18.62 -37.45
CA LEU A 404 13.11 19.10 -36.08
C LEU A 404 14.39 19.94 -36.02
N VAL A 405 14.33 21.10 -35.37
CA VAL A 405 15.50 21.98 -35.13
C VAL A 405 15.61 22.29 -33.64
N PHE A 406 16.82 22.21 -33.09
CA PHE A 406 17.07 22.52 -31.68
C PHE A 406 18.46 23.09 -31.43
N GLN A 407 18.62 23.85 -30.34
CA GLN A 407 19.91 24.34 -29.85
C GLN A 407 20.38 23.50 -28.66
N ALA A 408 21.62 23.03 -28.69
CA ALA A 408 22.19 22.28 -27.58
C ALA A 408 22.61 23.21 -26.43
N GLN A 409 22.22 22.87 -25.20
CA GLN A 409 22.51 23.68 -24.00
C GLN A 409 23.82 23.31 -23.31
N ALA A 410 24.33 22.10 -23.56
CA ALA A 410 25.55 21.58 -22.98
C ALA A 410 26.32 20.74 -24.01
N ASP A 411 27.63 20.63 -23.81
CA ASP A 411 28.46 19.66 -24.53
C ASP A 411 28.05 18.25 -24.10
N GLY A 412 27.88 17.33 -25.06
CA GLY A 412 27.54 15.95 -24.69
C GLY A 412 27.03 15.10 -25.83
N MET A 413 26.40 13.97 -25.47
CA MET A 413 25.73 13.07 -26.40
C MET A 413 24.22 13.28 -26.30
N ALA A 414 23.60 13.74 -27.38
CA ALA A 414 22.15 13.78 -27.51
C ALA A 414 21.61 12.38 -27.81
N VAL A 415 20.49 12.00 -27.21
CA VAL A 415 19.75 10.76 -27.51
C VAL A 415 18.42 11.14 -28.17
N LEU A 416 18.11 10.52 -29.30
CA LEU A 416 16.89 10.66 -30.08
C LEU A 416 16.12 9.34 -30.03
N ALA A 417 14.80 9.39 -29.93
CA ALA A 417 13.92 8.23 -30.14
C ALA A 417 13.08 8.45 -31.41
N VAL A 418 12.93 7.43 -32.25
CA VAL A 418 12.04 7.41 -33.42
C VAL A 418 11.00 6.32 -33.19
N SER A 419 9.72 6.69 -33.02
CA SER A 419 8.64 5.73 -32.74
C SER A 419 7.44 5.91 -33.67
N GLY A 420 6.73 4.82 -33.97
CA GLY A 420 5.52 4.84 -34.81
C GLY A 420 4.20 4.81 -34.01
N THR A 421 3.14 5.44 -34.55
CA THR A 421 1.78 5.43 -33.96
C THR A 421 0.83 4.40 -34.59
N ALA A 422 1.33 3.54 -35.49
CA ALA A 422 0.51 2.61 -36.24
C ALA A 422 0.04 1.42 -35.38
N THR A 423 -1.28 1.23 -35.29
CA THR A 423 -1.95 0.19 -34.49
C THR A 423 -2.27 -1.09 -35.27
N THR A 424 -1.92 -1.17 -36.56
CA THR A 424 -2.15 -2.36 -37.40
C THR A 424 -0.88 -2.82 -38.11
N LYS A 425 -0.70 -4.15 -38.21
CA LYS A 425 0.45 -4.84 -38.81
C LYS A 425 0.72 -4.45 -40.28
N ASP A 426 -0.27 -3.85 -40.96
CA ASP A 426 -0.20 -3.44 -42.37
C ASP A 426 0.37 -2.02 -42.57
N LYS A 427 0.82 -1.34 -41.50
CA LYS A 427 1.41 0.01 -41.54
C LYS A 427 2.80 0.08 -40.87
N LEU A 428 3.59 -0.99 -40.98
CA LEU A 428 5.00 -0.97 -40.56
C LEU A 428 5.77 -0.04 -41.52
N ALA A 429 6.23 1.10 -40.99
CA ALA A 429 6.83 2.18 -41.76
C ALA A 429 8.35 2.05 -41.81
N THR A 430 8.93 2.18 -43.00
CA THR A 430 10.36 2.46 -43.15
C THR A 430 10.57 3.96 -43.04
N TYR A 431 11.66 4.36 -42.40
CA TYR A 431 12.04 5.75 -42.29
C TYR A 431 13.51 5.97 -42.64
N THR A 432 13.81 7.22 -42.95
CA THR A 432 15.13 7.76 -43.17
C THR A 432 15.27 8.94 -42.21
N LEU A 433 16.14 8.78 -41.22
CA LEU A 433 16.54 9.83 -40.29
C LEU A 433 17.81 10.48 -40.84
N THR A 434 17.74 11.77 -41.15
CA THR A 434 18.84 12.53 -41.74
C THR A 434 19.25 13.64 -40.80
N ARG A 435 20.55 13.73 -40.56
CA ARG A 435 21.23 14.91 -40.05
C ARG A 435 22.06 15.46 -41.21
N ALA A 436 21.72 16.66 -41.67
CA ALA A 436 22.51 17.31 -42.70
C ALA A 436 23.95 17.50 -42.20
N THR A 437 24.94 17.20 -43.05
CA THR A 437 26.38 17.30 -42.73
C THR A 437 27.16 18.08 -43.78
N ALA A 438 26.50 18.54 -44.84
CA ALA A 438 27.11 19.32 -45.90
C ALA A 438 26.66 20.78 -45.76
N ALA A 439 27.56 21.72 -46.01
CA ALA A 439 27.21 23.10 -46.26
C ALA A 439 26.41 23.18 -47.55
N ASP A 440 25.16 23.65 -47.46
CA ASP A 440 24.38 24.13 -48.60
C ASP A 440 24.55 25.66 -48.67
N ASP A 441 23.77 26.35 -49.50
CA ASP A 441 23.95 27.75 -49.89
C ASP A 441 24.05 28.81 -48.77
N ALA A 442 23.77 28.46 -47.51
CA ALA A 442 24.16 29.20 -46.32
C ALA A 442 24.75 28.28 -45.23
N ALA A 443 25.25 28.87 -44.13
CA ALA A 443 25.94 28.12 -43.09
C ALA A 443 24.98 27.38 -42.16
N ASN A 444 25.28 26.13 -41.83
CA ASN A 444 24.40 25.28 -41.00
C ASN A 444 24.78 25.28 -39.51
N SER A 445 25.55 26.26 -39.05
CA SER A 445 26.00 26.38 -37.66
C SER A 445 25.97 27.83 -37.18
N ILE A 446 25.87 28.02 -35.86
CA ILE A 446 25.89 29.36 -35.28
C ILE A 446 27.27 30.01 -35.44
N ALA A 447 28.33 29.20 -35.32
CA ALA A 447 29.71 29.64 -35.48
C ALA A 447 30.00 30.17 -36.90
N GLU A 448 29.46 29.53 -37.94
CA GLU A 448 29.76 29.85 -39.34
C GLU A 448 28.69 30.71 -40.03
N ALA A 449 27.68 31.17 -39.30
CA ALA A 449 26.51 31.89 -39.81
C ALA A 449 26.80 32.96 -40.90
N THR A 450 26.03 32.90 -41.99
CA THR A 450 26.16 33.75 -43.17
C THR A 450 25.79 35.22 -42.84
N PRO A 451 26.67 36.20 -43.07
CA PRO A 451 26.34 37.61 -42.85
C PRO A 451 25.21 38.10 -43.76
N LEU A 452 24.23 38.78 -43.18
CA LEU A 452 23.17 39.50 -43.89
C LEU A 452 23.07 40.93 -43.35
N ALA A 453 23.02 41.92 -44.24
CA ALA A 453 22.85 43.31 -43.84
C ALA A 453 21.36 43.63 -43.57
N VAL A 454 21.10 44.53 -42.62
CA VAL A 454 19.76 45.11 -42.44
C VAL A 454 19.31 45.77 -43.76
N ASP A 455 18.01 45.68 -44.05
CA ASP A 455 17.35 46.16 -45.27
C ASP A 455 17.84 45.49 -46.57
N SER A 456 18.51 44.34 -46.44
CA SER A 456 18.84 43.48 -47.57
C SER A 456 18.06 42.17 -47.52
N THR A 457 17.88 41.57 -48.71
CA THR A 457 17.20 40.29 -48.86
C THR A 457 18.14 39.32 -49.57
N VAL A 458 18.22 38.09 -49.07
CA VAL A 458 18.98 36.98 -49.65
C VAL A 458 18.03 35.91 -50.14
N SER A 459 18.38 35.24 -51.24
CA SER A 459 17.67 34.06 -51.72
C SER A 459 18.53 32.83 -51.48
N GLY A 460 17.90 31.76 -51.03
CA GLY A 460 18.54 30.46 -50.79
C GLY A 460 17.53 29.33 -50.83
N ALA A 461 17.96 28.13 -50.46
CA ALA A 461 17.14 26.94 -50.43
C ALA A 461 17.56 26.01 -49.30
N ILE A 462 16.59 25.58 -48.51
CA ILE A 462 16.74 24.40 -47.65
C ILE A 462 16.74 23.19 -48.58
N GLY A 463 17.90 22.59 -48.82
CA GLY A 463 18.11 21.58 -49.86
C GLY A 463 17.60 20.19 -49.50
N SER A 464 17.47 19.88 -48.21
CA SER A 464 16.98 18.58 -47.72
C SER A 464 16.33 18.63 -46.34
N PRO A 465 15.53 17.63 -45.94
CA PRO A 465 15.06 17.51 -44.56
C PRO A 465 16.23 17.45 -43.56
N GLY A 466 16.23 18.35 -42.57
CA GLY A 466 17.30 18.49 -41.57
C GLY A 466 18.41 19.47 -41.97
N ASP A 467 18.33 20.03 -43.18
CA ASP A 467 19.14 21.19 -43.58
C ASP A 467 18.62 22.46 -42.90
N ILE A 468 19.55 23.33 -42.49
CA ILE A 468 19.26 24.57 -41.79
C ILE A 468 20.18 25.67 -42.31
N ASP A 469 19.64 26.86 -42.51
CA ASP A 469 20.42 28.00 -42.94
C ASP A 469 20.47 29.05 -41.83
N VAL A 470 21.68 29.35 -41.38
CA VAL A 470 21.94 30.28 -40.29
C VAL A 470 22.48 31.58 -40.86
N PHE A 471 21.73 32.66 -40.68
CA PHE A 471 22.16 34.01 -41.01
C PHE A 471 22.54 34.77 -39.75
N LYS A 472 23.50 35.68 -39.87
CA LYS A 472 23.82 36.65 -38.85
C LYS A 472 23.54 38.07 -39.31
N VAL A 473 22.81 38.82 -38.49
CA VAL A 473 22.43 40.21 -38.77
C VAL A 473 22.87 41.08 -37.61
N ALA A 474 23.65 42.13 -37.88
CA ALA A 474 23.99 43.12 -36.87
C ALA A 474 22.77 44.02 -36.62
N LEU A 475 22.17 43.89 -35.43
CA LEU A 475 21.00 44.66 -35.04
C LEU A 475 21.35 45.61 -33.90
N GLN A 476 20.63 46.73 -33.84
CA GLN A 476 20.82 47.73 -32.80
C GLN A 476 19.80 47.55 -31.68
N ALA A 477 20.27 47.66 -30.44
CA ALA A 477 19.40 47.66 -29.27
C ALA A 477 18.36 48.78 -29.38
N GLY A 478 17.11 48.47 -29.06
CA GLY A 478 16.03 49.46 -28.98
C GLY A 478 15.53 49.98 -30.33
N THR A 479 15.88 49.33 -31.45
CA THR A 479 15.28 49.57 -32.78
C THR A 479 14.37 48.40 -33.12
N THR A 480 13.12 48.66 -33.48
CA THR A 480 12.19 47.58 -33.85
C THR A 480 12.42 47.13 -35.30
N TYR A 481 12.51 45.81 -35.52
CA TYR A 481 12.73 45.20 -36.83
C TYR A 481 11.60 44.25 -37.20
N ALA A 482 11.36 44.10 -38.50
CA ALA A 482 10.43 43.14 -39.08
C ALA A 482 11.19 42.07 -39.89
N VAL A 483 10.77 40.82 -39.73
CA VAL A 483 11.35 39.68 -40.46
C VAL A 483 10.49 39.32 -41.66
N THR A 484 11.13 39.18 -42.83
CA THR A 484 10.47 38.75 -44.08
C THR A 484 10.95 37.36 -44.47
N THR A 485 10.06 36.37 -44.38
CA THR A 485 10.30 34.99 -44.80
C THR A 485 9.03 34.40 -45.45
N PRO A 486 9.12 33.36 -46.30
CA PRO A 486 7.95 32.62 -46.76
C PRO A 486 7.28 31.86 -45.60
N ALA A 487 5.95 31.76 -45.63
CA ALA A 487 5.17 31.09 -44.57
C ALA A 487 5.49 29.59 -44.40
N ASN A 488 6.09 28.94 -45.40
CA ASN A 488 6.50 27.54 -45.37
C ASN A 488 7.95 27.32 -44.86
N VAL A 489 8.62 28.38 -44.41
CA VAL A 489 9.98 28.33 -43.85
C VAL A 489 9.94 28.87 -42.42
N ALA A 490 10.20 27.98 -41.46
CA ALA A 490 10.25 28.35 -40.06
C ALA A 490 11.48 29.23 -39.81
N THR A 491 11.31 30.29 -39.03
CA THR A 491 12.40 31.22 -38.67
C THR A 491 12.53 31.27 -37.16
N LEU A 492 13.72 30.90 -36.67
CA LEU A 492 14.05 30.89 -35.25
C LEU A 492 15.12 31.93 -34.99
N LEU A 493 14.91 32.79 -34.00
CA LEU A 493 15.86 33.81 -33.57
C LEU A 493 16.64 33.28 -32.37
N SER A 494 17.98 33.38 -32.43
CA SER A 494 18.85 33.27 -31.27
C SER A 494 19.48 34.63 -30.96
N ASP A 495 19.31 35.09 -29.73
CA ASP A 495 19.90 36.31 -29.18
C ASP A 495 21.29 36.09 -28.57
N GLY A 496 21.86 34.89 -28.69
CA GLY A 496 23.14 34.54 -28.10
C GLY A 496 23.12 34.31 -26.58
N HIS A 497 21.96 34.35 -25.93
CA HIS A 497 21.81 34.26 -24.47
C HIS A 497 20.97 33.06 -23.97
N GLY A 498 20.64 32.09 -24.84
CA GLY A 498 20.30 30.73 -24.40
C GLY A 498 18.92 30.17 -24.77
N GLY A 499 18.27 30.66 -25.83
CA GLY A 499 17.08 30.02 -26.40
C GLY A 499 16.82 30.36 -27.87
N LEU A 500 16.05 29.51 -28.54
CA LEU A 500 15.49 29.78 -29.88
C LEU A 500 14.04 30.26 -29.72
N THR A 501 13.75 31.45 -30.22
CA THR A 501 12.38 32.01 -30.23
C THR A 501 11.82 31.99 -31.64
N ALA A 502 10.62 31.45 -31.83
CA ALA A 502 9.95 31.46 -33.13
C ALA A 502 9.56 32.90 -33.52
N VAL A 503 9.86 33.27 -34.76
CA VAL A 503 9.46 34.54 -35.36
C VAL A 503 8.55 34.24 -36.54
N GLU A 504 7.30 34.69 -36.45
CA GLU A 504 6.35 34.55 -37.55
C GLU A 504 6.68 35.52 -38.70
N PRO A 505 6.35 35.17 -39.96
CA PRO A 505 6.50 36.09 -41.08
C PRO A 505 5.78 37.42 -40.83
N GLY A 506 6.52 38.53 -40.88
CA GLY A 506 5.99 39.88 -40.63
C GLY A 506 5.91 40.28 -39.15
N GLN A 507 6.26 39.40 -38.20
CA GLN A 507 6.30 39.73 -36.78
C GLN A 507 7.40 40.77 -36.48
N TRP A 508 7.08 41.72 -35.58
CA TRP A 508 8.01 42.71 -35.08
C TRP A 508 8.78 42.16 -33.88
N PHE A 509 10.03 42.59 -33.73
CA PHE A 509 10.81 42.31 -32.54
C PHE A 509 11.82 43.44 -32.29
N THR A 510 12.11 43.69 -31.02
CA THR A 510 13.00 44.78 -30.61
C THR A 510 14.20 44.20 -29.83
N PRO A 511 15.41 44.19 -30.42
CA PRO A 511 16.63 43.72 -29.78
C PRO A 511 16.92 44.45 -28.47
N THR A 512 17.31 43.69 -27.45
CA THR A 512 17.77 44.21 -26.15
C THR A 512 19.25 44.63 -26.17
N ALA A 513 20.04 44.09 -27.10
CA ALA A 513 21.48 44.31 -27.18
C ALA A 513 21.90 44.70 -28.60
N THR A 514 22.91 45.58 -28.72
CA THR A 514 23.50 45.90 -30.01
C THR A 514 24.57 44.87 -30.31
N GLN A 515 24.22 43.88 -31.13
CA GLN A 515 25.08 42.74 -31.43
C GLN A 515 24.65 42.05 -32.72
N GLU A 516 25.39 41.01 -33.11
CA GLU A 516 24.93 40.13 -34.18
C GLU A 516 23.92 39.11 -33.64
N TYR A 517 22.70 39.14 -34.17
CA TYR A 517 21.68 38.13 -33.92
C TYR A 517 21.79 37.02 -34.95
N ARG A 518 21.39 35.79 -34.58
CA ARG A 518 21.38 34.63 -35.49
C ARG A 518 19.95 34.24 -35.82
N PHE A 519 19.66 34.10 -37.10
CA PHE A 519 18.38 33.60 -37.62
C PHE A 519 18.61 32.24 -38.24
N VAL A 520 17.89 31.24 -37.75
CA VAL A 520 17.93 29.86 -38.26
C VAL A 520 16.67 29.62 -39.07
N LEU A 521 16.87 29.29 -40.34
CA LEU A 521 15.80 28.94 -41.28
C LEU A 521 15.76 27.43 -41.43
N ALA A 522 14.54 26.87 -41.46
CA ALA A 522 14.34 25.45 -41.64
C ALA A 522 13.04 25.13 -42.35
N ALA A 523 13.02 23.99 -43.03
CA ALA A 523 11.86 23.49 -43.77
C ALA A 523 11.73 21.96 -43.61
N PRO A 524 10.52 21.39 -43.81
CA PRO A 524 10.27 19.95 -43.70
C PRO A 524 10.78 19.13 -44.90
N GLY A 525 11.11 19.84 -45.97
CA GLY A 525 11.56 19.30 -47.24
C GLY A 525 12.11 20.43 -48.09
N PRO A 526 12.54 20.12 -49.32
CA PRO A 526 13.20 21.10 -50.17
C PRO A 526 12.34 22.36 -50.37
N ALA A 527 12.86 23.52 -49.98
CA ALA A 527 12.13 24.79 -50.04
C ALA A 527 13.06 25.94 -50.39
N SER A 528 12.72 26.71 -51.42
CA SER A 528 13.39 27.99 -51.68
C SER A 528 12.82 29.10 -50.81
N TYR A 529 13.66 30.06 -50.43
CA TYR A 529 13.25 31.21 -49.65
C TYR A 529 13.85 32.53 -50.15
N GLN A 530 13.16 33.61 -49.78
CA GLN A 530 13.73 34.95 -49.71
C GLN A 530 13.69 35.40 -48.25
N PHE A 531 14.85 35.67 -47.67
CA PHE A 531 15.00 36.03 -46.27
C PHE A 531 15.52 37.46 -46.15
N GLY A 532 14.90 38.27 -45.30
CA GLY A 532 15.35 39.63 -45.02
C GLY A 532 14.95 40.10 -43.63
N VAL A 533 15.77 40.97 -43.06
CA VAL A 533 15.47 41.69 -41.80
C VAL A 533 15.52 43.18 -42.10
N GLN A 534 14.43 43.87 -41.82
CA GLN A 534 14.21 45.28 -42.20
C GLN A 534 13.79 46.08 -40.98
N ALA A 535 14.08 47.37 -40.95
CA ALA A 535 13.53 48.25 -39.91
C ALA A 535 11.99 48.30 -40.01
N ALA A 536 11.29 48.20 -38.88
CA ALA A 536 9.83 48.16 -38.86
C ALA A 536 9.24 49.51 -39.28
N ALA A 537 8.51 49.53 -40.41
CA ALA A 537 7.84 50.72 -40.89
C ALA A 537 6.59 51.02 -40.04
N GLY A 538 6.75 51.85 -39.00
CA GLY A 538 5.64 52.28 -38.14
C GLY A 538 5.90 52.30 -36.63
N ASP A 539 7.10 51.91 -36.17
CA ASP A 539 7.57 52.07 -34.78
C ASP A 539 7.47 53.55 -34.35
N ASP A 540 6.69 53.82 -33.29
CA ASP A 540 6.36 55.18 -32.84
C ASP A 540 7.31 55.70 -31.74
N LEU A 541 7.87 54.83 -30.89
CA LEU A 541 8.84 55.19 -29.86
C LEU A 541 9.97 54.16 -29.75
N PRO A 542 11.24 54.56 -29.88
CA PRO A 542 12.33 53.61 -29.72
C PRO A 542 12.44 53.12 -28.27
N ALA A 543 12.74 51.83 -28.06
CA ALA A 543 13.18 51.28 -26.77
C ALA A 543 14.63 51.69 -26.42
N SER A 544 14.90 52.99 -26.43
CA SER A 544 16.20 53.53 -26.07
C SER A 544 16.11 54.91 -25.46
N ALA A 545 17.24 55.40 -24.94
CA ALA A 545 17.38 56.76 -24.45
C ALA A 545 17.06 57.85 -25.49
N ALA A 546 16.99 57.50 -26.78
CA ALA A 546 16.60 58.38 -27.86
C ALA A 546 15.10 58.68 -27.91
N THR A 547 14.28 58.01 -27.08
CA THR A 547 12.84 58.28 -27.02
C THR A 547 12.52 59.76 -26.78
N THR A 548 11.49 60.26 -27.47
CA THR A 548 11.00 61.62 -27.31
C THR A 548 9.84 61.73 -26.31
N ALA A 549 9.23 60.59 -25.92
CA ALA A 549 8.16 60.56 -24.95
C ALA A 549 8.67 60.86 -23.53
N ARG A 550 7.88 61.62 -22.77
CA ARG A 550 8.19 62.04 -21.40
C ARG A 550 7.00 61.82 -20.48
N LEU A 551 7.16 61.00 -19.45
CA LEU A 551 6.18 60.82 -18.39
C LEU A 551 6.47 61.83 -17.27
N THR A 552 5.44 62.57 -16.86
CA THR A 552 5.56 63.59 -15.82
C THR A 552 4.50 63.39 -14.74
N GLU A 553 4.80 63.86 -13.53
CA GLU A 553 3.91 63.71 -12.38
C GLU A 553 2.53 64.34 -12.68
N ASN A 554 1.46 63.58 -12.49
CA ASN A 554 0.06 63.97 -12.79
C ASN A 554 -0.30 64.19 -14.27
N ALA A 555 0.57 63.84 -15.23
CA ALA A 555 0.26 63.86 -16.66
C ALA A 555 0.67 62.54 -17.32
N GLY A 556 -0.34 61.78 -17.77
CA GLY A 556 -0.13 60.46 -18.37
C GLY A 556 0.32 60.50 -19.82
N VAL A 557 0.90 59.38 -20.28
CA VAL A 557 1.37 59.17 -21.66
C VAL A 557 0.67 57.96 -22.25
N THR A 558 0.28 58.02 -23.52
CA THR A 558 -0.24 56.86 -24.28
C THR A 558 0.83 56.40 -25.25
N VAL A 559 1.04 55.08 -25.30
CA VAL A 559 2.03 54.39 -26.13
C VAL A 559 1.30 53.39 -27.02
N ALA A 560 1.52 53.41 -28.34
CA ALA A 560 0.87 52.47 -29.26
C ALA A 560 1.67 51.17 -29.31
N SER A 561 1.18 50.09 -28.70
CA SER A 561 1.95 48.84 -28.62
C SER A 561 1.47 47.78 -29.62
N GLN A 562 2.42 47.17 -30.34
CA GLN A 562 2.23 45.91 -31.07
C GLN A 562 2.97 44.77 -30.38
N LYS A 563 2.55 43.53 -30.67
CA LYS A 563 3.20 42.33 -30.14
C LYS A 563 4.66 42.26 -30.64
N GLY A 564 5.62 42.15 -29.72
CA GLY A 564 7.07 42.19 -30.01
C GLY A 564 7.68 43.58 -30.11
N ASP A 565 6.86 44.63 -30.03
CA ASP A 565 7.32 46.02 -29.95
C ASP A 565 7.71 46.38 -28.51
N ARG A 566 8.68 47.28 -28.38
CA ARG A 566 9.14 47.77 -27.08
C ARG A 566 9.36 49.27 -27.17
N ASP A 567 8.68 49.98 -26.28
CA ASP A 567 8.69 51.44 -26.27
C ASP A 567 9.24 51.94 -24.94
N TRP A 568 10.14 52.92 -24.99
CA TRP A 568 10.59 53.60 -23.78
C TRP A 568 9.92 54.96 -23.66
N VAL A 569 9.50 55.29 -22.44
CA VAL A 569 9.03 56.62 -22.06
C VAL A 569 9.94 57.16 -20.96
N ALA A 570 10.62 58.28 -21.22
CA ALA A 570 11.56 58.80 -20.24
C ALA A 570 10.84 59.49 -19.08
N VAL A 571 11.32 59.26 -17.85
CA VAL A 571 10.77 59.81 -16.62
C VAL A 571 11.90 60.41 -15.78
N SER A 572 11.70 61.64 -15.30
CA SER A 572 12.67 62.32 -14.44
C SER A 572 12.29 62.11 -12.98
N LEU A 573 13.18 61.49 -12.21
CA LEU A 573 12.97 61.19 -10.79
C LEU A 573 14.06 61.87 -9.92
N ASP A 574 13.68 62.41 -8.76
CA ASP A 574 14.59 63.05 -7.82
C ASP A 574 15.14 62.04 -6.80
N ALA A 575 16.43 62.17 -6.45
CA ALA A 575 17.10 61.29 -5.48
C ALA A 575 16.34 61.19 -4.16
N GLY A 576 16.19 59.97 -3.64
CA GLY A 576 15.61 59.70 -2.31
C GLY A 576 14.11 59.92 -2.22
N GLN A 577 13.41 60.17 -3.33
CA GLN A 577 11.96 60.28 -3.39
C GLN A 577 11.38 59.01 -4.01
N THR A 578 10.45 58.34 -3.33
CA THR A 578 9.76 57.19 -3.92
C THR A 578 8.75 57.68 -4.95
N TYR A 579 8.70 57.02 -6.11
CA TYR A 579 7.73 57.27 -7.17
C TYR A 579 7.01 55.97 -7.55
N GLN A 580 5.74 56.10 -7.93
CA GLN A 580 4.90 55.00 -8.39
C GLN A 580 4.47 55.23 -9.84
N VAL A 581 4.71 54.26 -10.72
CA VAL A 581 4.23 54.21 -12.10
C VAL A 581 3.10 53.19 -12.20
N SER A 582 1.99 53.55 -12.85
CA SER A 582 0.86 52.64 -13.10
C SER A 582 0.44 52.59 -14.58
N SER A 583 -0.09 51.45 -15.03
CA SER A 583 -0.59 51.28 -16.40
C SER A 583 -1.96 50.58 -16.47
N THR A 584 -2.72 50.87 -17.54
CA THR A 584 -4.06 50.28 -17.80
C THR A 584 -4.13 49.40 -19.06
N GLY A 585 -2.99 49.09 -19.68
CA GLY A 585 -2.89 48.27 -20.91
C GLY A 585 -2.60 46.79 -20.62
N SER A 586 -2.65 45.96 -21.66
CA SER A 586 -2.35 44.51 -21.58
C SER A 586 -0.86 44.18 -21.67
N GLY A 587 -0.01 45.17 -21.94
CA GLY A 587 1.45 45.00 -22.02
C GLY A 587 2.13 44.97 -20.66
N THR A 588 3.35 44.47 -20.64
CA THR A 588 4.21 44.45 -19.44
C THR A 588 4.83 45.82 -19.17
N LEU A 589 5.18 46.08 -17.91
CA LEU A 589 5.77 47.34 -17.46
C LEU A 589 7.06 47.10 -16.69
N ALA A 590 8.13 47.77 -17.11
CA ALA A 590 9.43 47.73 -16.46
C ALA A 590 10.04 49.13 -16.37
N LEU A 591 10.90 49.36 -15.38
CA LEU A 591 11.72 50.56 -15.28
C LEU A 591 13.17 50.21 -15.62
N ARG A 592 13.76 51.00 -16.50
CA ARG A 592 15.13 50.87 -16.97
C ARG A 592 15.95 52.12 -16.69
N ASP A 593 17.25 51.95 -16.57
CA ASP A 593 18.18 53.08 -16.54
C ASP A 593 18.55 53.56 -17.96
N ALA A 594 19.43 54.56 -18.05
CA ALA A 594 19.89 55.11 -19.33
C ALA A 594 20.71 54.13 -20.19
N THR A 595 21.18 53.01 -19.61
CA THR A 595 21.88 51.94 -20.32
C THR A 595 20.93 50.82 -20.76
N GLY A 596 19.66 50.85 -20.32
CA GLY A 596 18.66 49.82 -20.58
C GLY A 596 18.65 48.67 -19.61
N GLN A 597 19.47 48.73 -18.56
CA GLN A 597 19.45 47.74 -17.50
C GLN A 597 18.10 47.79 -16.77
N LEU A 598 17.52 46.62 -16.50
CA LEU A 598 16.31 46.52 -15.70
C LEU A 598 16.61 46.98 -14.27
N VAL A 599 15.84 47.95 -13.79
CA VAL A 599 15.96 48.55 -12.47
C VAL A 599 14.83 48.08 -11.55
N ALA A 600 13.62 48.00 -12.08
CA ALA A 600 12.45 47.49 -11.37
C ALA A 600 11.43 46.93 -12.38
N SER A 601 10.58 46.01 -11.93
CA SER A 601 9.48 45.45 -12.73
C SER A 601 8.16 45.66 -11.98
N ALA A 602 7.07 45.82 -12.73
CA ALA A 602 5.77 46.04 -12.13
C ALA A 602 5.15 44.74 -11.57
N VAL A 603 4.35 44.90 -10.52
CA VAL A 603 3.47 43.84 -9.98
C VAL A 603 2.05 44.08 -10.48
N THR A 604 1.35 43.01 -10.85
CA THR A 604 -0.05 43.09 -11.25
C THR A 604 -0.93 43.06 -10.02
N SER A 605 -1.68 44.15 -9.77
CA SER A 605 -2.69 44.18 -8.71
C SER A 605 -3.84 43.19 -8.99
N ALA A 606 -4.58 42.81 -7.96
CA ALA A 606 -5.80 42.00 -8.09
C ALA A 606 -6.87 42.61 -9.02
N ALA A 607 -6.78 43.92 -9.30
CA ALA A 607 -7.65 44.65 -10.23
C ALA A 607 -7.10 44.71 -11.68
N GLY A 608 -6.01 44.01 -11.99
CA GLY A 608 -5.39 43.97 -13.32
C GLY A 608 -4.62 45.23 -13.71
N THR A 609 -4.37 46.15 -12.76
CA THR A 609 -3.49 47.32 -12.98
C THR A 609 -2.06 46.94 -12.64
N HIS A 610 -1.10 47.21 -13.53
CA HIS A 610 0.33 47.02 -13.25
C HIS A 610 0.87 48.25 -12.51
N VAL A 611 1.57 48.02 -11.39
CA VAL A 611 2.11 49.08 -10.53
C VAL A 611 3.60 48.82 -10.26
N LEU A 612 4.43 49.86 -10.39
CA LEU A 612 5.87 49.84 -10.15
C LEU A 612 6.28 50.98 -9.23
N ASP A 613 6.84 50.66 -8.07
CA ASP A 613 7.39 51.64 -7.13
C ASP A 613 8.92 51.67 -7.23
N TYR A 614 9.52 52.87 -7.20
CA TYR A 614 10.96 53.03 -7.28
C TYR A 614 11.47 54.32 -6.60
N THR A 615 12.54 54.17 -5.80
CA THR A 615 13.25 55.27 -5.14
C THR A 615 14.67 55.39 -5.71
N PRO A 616 14.96 56.40 -6.54
CA PRO A 616 16.25 56.55 -7.16
C PRO A 616 17.31 56.99 -6.13
N ALA A 617 18.52 56.41 -6.21
CA ALA A 617 19.64 56.79 -5.35
C ALA A 617 20.27 58.15 -5.69
N ALA A 618 20.10 58.61 -6.94
CA ALA A 618 20.61 59.88 -7.45
C ALA A 618 19.56 60.48 -8.38
N LYS A 619 19.53 61.81 -8.54
CA LYS A 619 18.62 62.47 -9.49
C LYS A 619 19.05 62.13 -10.92
N GLY A 620 18.09 61.81 -11.77
CA GLY A 620 18.40 61.36 -13.13
C GLY A 620 17.18 61.24 -14.03
N THR A 621 17.39 60.55 -15.14
CA THR A 621 16.33 60.14 -16.07
C THR A 621 16.33 58.62 -16.14
N TRP A 622 15.17 58.01 -15.94
CA TRP A 622 14.89 56.60 -16.13
C TRP A 622 13.92 56.43 -17.28
N TYR A 623 13.68 55.20 -17.69
CA TYR A 623 12.87 54.87 -18.83
C TYR A 623 11.86 53.81 -18.44
N VAL A 624 10.59 54.16 -18.51
CA VAL A 624 9.50 53.20 -18.35
C VAL A 624 9.35 52.49 -19.69
N GLU A 625 9.61 51.18 -19.68
CA GLU A 625 9.41 50.32 -20.84
C GLU A 625 8.01 49.72 -20.82
N VAL A 626 7.34 49.81 -21.96
CA VAL A 626 6.12 49.06 -22.28
C VAL A 626 6.49 48.01 -23.32
N ALA A 627 6.12 46.75 -23.09
CA ALA A 627 6.44 45.66 -24.01
C ALA A 627 5.27 44.67 -24.16
N ASP A 628 5.19 44.04 -25.34
CA ASP A 628 4.27 42.93 -25.66
C ASP A 628 2.77 43.23 -25.46
N GLY A 629 2.38 44.49 -25.57
CA GLY A 629 0.99 44.90 -25.52
C GLY A 629 0.25 44.71 -26.84
N SER A 630 -1.09 44.69 -26.75
CA SER A 630 -1.97 44.73 -27.92
C SER A 630 -2.82 46.00 -27.87
N GLY A 631 -2.47 47.00 -28.68
CA GLY A 631 -3.15 48.30 -28.73
C GLY A 631 -2.52 49.35 -27.80
N ASP A 632 -3.27 50.42 -27.53
CA ASP A 632 -2.74 51.60 -26.82
C ASP A 632 -2.63 51.35 -25.29
N THR A 633 -1.45 51.57 -24.72
CA THR A 633 -1.18 51.49 -23.27
C THR A 633 -1.05 52.89 -22.67
N ARG A 634 -1.79 53.17 -21.58
CA ARG A 634 -1.72 54.46 -20.86
C ARG A 634 -0.92 54.33 -19.56
N LEU A 635 0.05 55.24 -19.36
CA LEU A 635 0.93 55.32 -18.19
C LEU A 635 0.61 56.52 -17.30
N ALA A 636 0.80 56.41 -15.97
CA ALA A 636 0.68 57.49 -14.99
C ALA A 636 1.78 57.43 -13.91
N LEU A 637 2.14 58.57 -13.29
CA LEU A 637 3.20 58.72 -12.27
C LEU A 637 2.70 59.46 -11.02
N SER A 638 3.02 58.96 -9.81
CA SER A 638 2.67 59.52 -8.49
C SER A 638 3.74 59.25 -7.39
N ARG A 639 3.53 59.64 -6.10
CA ARG A 639 4.48 59.45 -4.96
C ARG A 639 3.85 58.81 -3.70
N PRO A 640 4.41 57.72 -3.13
CA PRO A 640 3.97 57.11 -1.86
C PRO A 640 4.74 57.63 -0.61
N ALA A 641 4.44 57.12 0.59
CA ALA A 641 5.06 57.52 1.88
C ALA A 641 6.50 56.96 2.10
N ALA A 642 7.27 57.47 3.09
CA ALA A 642 8.69 57.15 3.31
C ALA A 642 8.95 55.88 4.15
N ASP A 643 9.99 55.13 3.77
CA ASP A 643 10.41 53.79 4.24
C ASP A 643 11.36 53.82 5.47
N ASP A 644 11.26 52.87 6.42
CA ASP A 644 11.97 52.90 7.71
C ASP A 644 13.13 51.90 7.89
N PHE A 645 13.14 50.76 7.18
CA PHE A 645 14.35 49.93 7.01
C PHE A 645 14.66 49.76 5.52
N GLY A 646 15.67 48.94 5.19
CA GLY A 646 16.06 48.71 3.81
C GLY A 646 15.56 47.36 3.30
N ASN A 647 15.02 47.33 2.08
CA ASN A 647 14.34 46.16 1.51
C ASN A 647 15.25 45.11 0.88
N THR A 648 16.56 45.24 1.09
CA THR A 648 17.54 44.34 0.45
C THR A 648 18.63 43.94 1.44
N PRO A 649 19.24 42.75 1.29
CA PRO A 649 20.37 42.34 2.12
C PRO A 649 21.54 43.33 2.11
N ALA A 650 21.75 44.03 0.98
CA ALA A 650 22.78 45.05 0.84
C ALA A 650 22.50 46.34 1.64
N ARG A 651 21.23 46.62 1.96
CA ARG A 651 20.80 47.74 2.80
C ARG A 651 20.38 47.30 4.20
N ALA A 652 20.61 46.03 4.55
CA ALA A 652 20.22 45.49 5.84
C ALA A 652 20.94 46.25 6.96
N GLN A 653 20.19 46.69 7.96
CA GLN A 653 20.75 47.41 9.09
C GLN A 653 21.35 46.44 10.10
N SER A 654 22.58 46.71 10.54
CA SER A 654 23.24 45.86 11.53
C SER A 654 22.61 45.99 12.92
N ILE A 655 22.34 44.85 13.54
CA ILE A 655 21.83 44.72 14.90
C ILE A 655 22.66 43.71 15.69
N GLU A 656 22.68 43.85 17.01
CA GLU A 656 23.36 42.90 17.90
C GLU A 656 22.41 41.77 18.32
N VAL A 657 22.97 40.56 18.52
CA VAL A 657 22.22 39.46 19.14
C VAL A 657 21.75 39.91 20.53
N GLY A 658 20.45 39.81 20.76
CA GLY A 658 19.77 40.27 21.97
C GLY A 658 19.09 41.64 21.85
N GLN A 659 19.31 42.40 20.77
CA GLN A 659 18.69 43.71 20.52
C GLN A 659 17.23 43.57 20.04
N THR A 660 16.33 44.43 20.54
CA THR A 660 14.95 44.56 20.03
C THR A 660 14.82 45.73 19.05
N VAL A 661 14.20 45.51 17.90
CA VAL A 661 13.99 46.50 16.83
C VAL A 661 12.51 46.61 16.49
N THR A 662 12.02 47.78 16.04
CA THR A 662 10.66 47.95 15.49
C THR A 662 10.75 48.21 14.00
N ALA A 663 10.12 47.38 13.18
CA ALA A 663 10.17 47.34 11.71
C ALA A 663 8.77 47.62 11.12
N ARG A 664 8.58 48.66 10.30
CA ARG A 664 7.26 49.05 9.76
C ARG A 664 7.18 48.90 8.25
N LEU A 665 6.26 48.07 7.78
CA LEU A 665 5.97 47.82 6.38
C LEU A 665 4.97 48.86 5.82
N HIS A 666 5.46 49.80 5.01
CA HIS A 666 4.76 50.96 4.44
C HIS A 666 3.93 50.66 3.18
N SER A 667 4.14 49.50 2.53
CA SER A 667 3.37 49.02 1.38
C SER A 667 3.27 47.49 1.36
N ASP A 668 2.49 46.92 0.43
CA ASP A 668 2.41 45.47 0.19
C ASP A 668 3.73 44.86 -0.33
N THR A 669 4.65 45.70 -0.78
CA THR A 669 5.94 45.33 -1.36
C THR A 669 7.11 45.70 -0.46
N ASP A 670 6.83 46.24 0.72
CA ASP A 670 7.85 46.66 1.67
C ASP A 670 8.48 45.46 2.39
N VAL A 671 9.79 45.54 2.65
CA VAL A 671 10.57 44.48 3.30
C VAL A 671 11.57 45.13 4.25
N ASP A 672 11.65 44.66 5.48
CA ASP A 672 12.62 45.20 6.45
C ASP A 672 13.77 44.21 6.67
N ALA A 673 14.96 44.50 6.13
CA ALA A 673 16.14 43.64 6.26
C ALA A 673 17.08 44.05 7.42
N LEU A 674 17.48 43.08 8.24
CA LEU A 674 18.33 43.22 9.42
C LEU A 674 19.54 42.28 9.32
N ARG A 675 20.75 42.72 9.71
CA ARG A 675 21.99 41.92 9.66
C ARG A 675 22.55 41.67 11.06
N LEU A 676 22.97 40.45 11.34
CA LEU A 676 23.54 40.05 12.64
C LEU A 676 24.65 39.01 12.46
N HIS A 677 25.55 38.88 13.45
CA HIS A 677 26.64 37.90 13.45
C HIS A 677 26.31 36.70 14.35
N LEU A 678 26.53 35.48 13.88
CA LEU A 678 26.29 34.21 14.60
C LEU A 678 27.57 33.36 14.63
N ASP A 679 27.72 32.53 15.66
CA ASP A 679 28.86 31.63 15.89
C ASP A 679 28.52 30.17 15.56
N ALA A 680 29.44 29.42 14.95
CA ALA A 680 29.27 28.02 14.59
C ALA A 680 29.06 27.12 15.83
N GLY A 681 28.16 26.15 15.75
CA GLY A 681 27.90 25.19 16.82
C GLY A 681 27.11 25.77 18.00
N HIS A 682 26.52 26.95 17.82
CA HIS A 682 25.64 27.59 18.80
C HIS A 682 24.18 27.52 18.34
N TRP A 683 23.28 27.40 19.31
CA TRP A 683 21.84 27.50 19.11
C TRP A 683 21.36 28.95 19.27
N TYR A 684 20.44 29.38 18.39
CA TYR A 684 19.85 30.72 18.39
C TYR A 684 18.32 30.66 18.29
N GLY A 685 17.65 31.64 18.88
CA GLY A 685 16.19 31.80 18.85
C GLY A 685 15.72 33.18 18.38
N VAL A 686 14.86 33.23 17.35
CA VAL A 686 14.21 34.47 16.89
C VAL A 686 12.91 34.70 17.70
N ARG A 687 12.62 35.95 18.08
CA ARG A 687 11.41 36.37 18.80
C ARG A 687 10.79 37.57 18.10
N MET A 688 9.47 37.52 17.87
CA MET A 688 8.72 38.54 17.12
C MET A 688 7.39 38.89 17.80
N THR A 689 7.08 40.18 17.95
CA THR A 689 5.81 40.68 18.53
C THR A 689 5.15 41.69 17.59
N ASP A 690 3.89 41.47 17.21
CA ASP A 690 3.10 42.36 16.33
C ASP A 690 2.90 43.75 16.95
N LEU A 691 2.96 44.84 16.16
CA LEU A 691 2.67 46.20 16.65
C LEU A 691 1.19 46.43 16.97
N GLY A 692 0.27 45.61 16.44
CA GLY A 692 -1.16 45.67 16.70
C GLY A 692 -1.66 44.78 17.85
N LYS A 693 -0.89 43.76 18.26
CA LYS A 693 -1.24 42.79 19.31
C LYS A 693 -0.12 42.67 20.34
N LEU A 694 -0.45 42.77 21.63
CA LEU A 694 0.51 42.54 22.72
C LEU A 694 0.76 41.03 22.90
N GLY A 695 1.65 40.42 22.09
CA GLY A 695 2.07 39.02 22.24
C GLY A 695 2.97 38.50 21.10
N ASP A 696 3.73 37.43 21.38
CA ASP A 696 4.59 36.78 20.39
C ASP A 696 3.76 36.15 19.26
N VAL A 697 4.20 36.30 18.01
CA VAL A 697 3.50 35.81 16.82
C VAL A 697 4.20 34.56 16.29
N PRO A 698 3.48 33.47 15.96
CA PRO A 698 4.10 32.30 15.32
C PRO A 698 4.75 32.63 13.98
N PHE A 699 5.89 32.01 13.66
CA PHE A 699 6.52 32.13 12.35
C PHE A 699 5.72 31.34 11.30
N ALA A 700 4.97 32.04 10.43
CA ALA A 700 4.36 31.42 9.27
C ALA A 700 5.33 31.47 8.07
N SER A 701 5.28 30.45 7.20
CA SER A 701 6.10 30.37 5.99
C SER A 701 5.94 31.63 5.12
N GLY A 702 7.06 32.24 4.72
CA GLY A 702 7.10 33.46 3.91
C GLY A 702 7.02 34.78 4.69
N MET A 703 6.99 34.76 6.03
CA MET A 703 7.07 36.00 6.85
C MET A 703 8.50 36.48 7.07
N ILE A 704 9.42 35.53 7.26
CA ILE A 704 10.83 35.80 7.49
C ILE A 704 11.66 34.92 6.57
N ASP A 705 12.52 35.57 5.80
CA ASP A 705 13.60 34.90 5.08
C ASP A 705 14.91 35.14 5.82
N MET A 706 15.70 34.07 5.99
CA MET A 706 17.06 34.19 6.51
C MET A 706 18.08 33.76 5.46
N LEU A 707 19.12 34.57 5.30
CA LEU A 707 20.21 34.34 4.37
C LEU A 707 21.53 34.32 5.13
N GLN A 708 22.34 33.30 4.91
CA GLN A 708 23.71 33.27 5.40
C GLN A 708 24.63 34.01 4.41
N VAL A 709 25.42 34.95 4.92
CA VAL A 709 26.44 35.67 4.15
C VAL A 709 27.70 34.81 4.07
N GLN A 710 28.06 34.41 2.86
CA GLN A 710 29.26 33.63 2.59
C GLN A 710 30.52 34.52 2.60
N ALA A 711 31.70 33.90 2.73
CA ALA A 711 32.98 34.60 2.78
C ALA A 711 33.29 35.44 1.52
N ASP A 712 32.67 35.12 0.37
CA ASP A 712 32.78 35.86 -0.89
C ASP A 712 31.74 36.99 -1.02
N GLY A 713 30.89 37.19 -0.01
CA GLY A 713 29.81 38.17 0.01
C GLY A 713 28.52 37.72 -0.68
N SER A 714 28.43 36.48 -1.17
CA SER A 714 27.20 35.89 -1.68
C SER A 714 26.25 35.49 -0.53
N TYR A 715 24.97 35.27 -0.85
CA TYR A 715 23.93 34.93 0.11
C TYR A 715 23.38 33.53 -0.20
N VAL A 716 23.30 32.67 0.81
CA VAL A 716 22.70 31.33 0.70
C VAL A 716 21.45 31.26 1.56
N PRO A 717 20.31 30.76 1.05
CA PRO A 717 19.11 30.56 1.85
C PRO A 717 19.38 29.67 3.06
N PHE A 718 18.96 30.14 4.24
CA PHE A 718 19.01 29.41 5.49
C PHE A 718 17.58 29.22 6.01
N GLN A 719 17.18 27.98 6.23
CA GLN A 719 15.83 27.67 6.68
C GLN A 719 15.75 27.78 8.21
N VAL A 720 14.87 28.65 8.69
CA VAL A 720 14.54 28.76 10.11
C VAL A 720 13.30 27.91 10.37
N PRO A 721 13.34 26.93 11.29
CA PRO A 721 12.17 26.14 11.65
C PRO A 721 11.04 27.01 12.21
N ALA A 722 9.79 26.50 12.19
CA ALA A 722 8.63 27.23 12.71
C ALA A 722 8.71 27.56 14.22
N SER A 723 9.55 26.85 14.98
CA SER A 723 9.87 27.17 16.37
C SER A 723 10.68 28.47 16.53
N GLY A 724 11.33 28.93 15.47
CA GLY A 724 12.27 30.05 15.50
C GLY A 724 13.63 29.71 16.12
N GLU A 725 13.87 28.44 16.49
CA GLU A 725 15.09 27.96 17.14
C GLU A 725 15.92 27.11 16.18
N PHE A 726 17.21 27.39 16.04
CA PHE A 726 18.10 26.73 15.07
C PHE A 726 19.56 26.76 15.52
N GLU A 727 20.34 25.79 15.06
CA GLU A 727 21.80 25.76 15.21
C GLU A 727 22.48 26.47 14.03
N ALA A 728 23.46 27.34 14.31
CA ALA A 728 24.30 27.93 13.27
C ALA A 728 25.43 26.96 12.90
N ALA A 729 25.36 26.36 11.71
CA ALA A 729 26.38 25.42 11.24
C ALA A 729 27.76 26.07 10.94
N ALA A 730 27.82 27.40 10.77
CA ALA A 730 29.07 28.12 10.54
C ALA A 730 29.03 29.55 11.08
N SER A 731 30.16 30.04 11.61
CA SER A 731 30.31 31.41 12.09
C SER A 731 30.27 32.39 10.93
N GLY A 732 29.51 33.47 11.06
CA GLY A 732 29.40 34.47 10.01
C GLY A 732 28.20 35.39 10.18
N ASP A 733 28.00 36.27 9.19
CA ASP A 733 26.87 37.17 9.19
C ASP A 733 25.65 36.52 8.57
N TYR A 734 24.48 36.84 9.11
CA TYR A 734 23.17 36.41 8.65
C TYR A 734 22.30 37.64 8.43
N VAL A 735 21.47 37.61 7.39
CA VAL A 735 20.47 38.63 7.09
C VAL A 735 19.08 38.04 7.29
N LEU A 736 18.27 38.73 8.08
CA LEU A 736 16.89 38.42 8.38
C LEU A 736 15.99 39.46 7.70
N ALA A 737 15.11 39.04 6.80
CA ALA A 737 14.21 39.92 6.05
C ALA A 737 12.76 39.68 6.46
N LEU A 738 12.05 40.74 6.86
CA LEU A 738 10.64 40.71 7.26
C LEU A 738 9.74 41.13 6.10
N HIS A 739 8.73 40.32 5.77
CA HIS A 739 7.78 40.56 4.67
C HIS A 739 6.35 40.82 5.16
N ARG A 740 5.53 41.50 4.34
CA ARG A 740 4.10 41.70 4.64
C ARG A 740 3.32 40.41 4.41
N ALA A 741 2.62 39.93 5.44
CA ALA A 741 1.73 38.76 5.34
C ALA A 741 0.26 39.17 5.07
N PRO A 742 -0.52 38.41 4.26
CA PRO A 742 -1.91 38.75 3.91
C PRO A 742 -2.89 38.87 5.10
N LYS A 743 -2.52 38.36 6.28
CA LYS A 743 -3.34 38.37 7.51
C LYS A 743 -2.92 39.43 8.54
N TRP A 744 -1.91 40.25 8.27
CA TRP A 744 -1.54 41.38 9.13
C TRP A 744 -2.46 42.58 8.88
N ASP A 745 -3.22 42.96 9.91
CA ASP A 745 -4.00 44.20 9.96
C ASP A 745 -3.11 45.41 10.28
N SER A 746 -1.89 45.18 10.76
CA SER A 746 -0.89 46.19 11.12
C SER A 746 0.20 46.35 10.06
N THR A 747 0.89 47.48 10.10
CA THR A 747 1.96 47.85 9.16
C THR A 747 3.35 47.55 9.76
N GLY A 748 3.56 46.50 10.58
CA GLY A 748 4.91 46.17 11.13
C GLY A 748 4.96 45.32 12.42
N ALA A 749 6.18 44.97 12.88
CA ALA A 749 6.43 44.17 14.09
C ALA A 749 7.70 44.61 14.86
N THR A 750 7.89 44.06 16.06
CA THR A 750 9.17 44.10 16.78
C THR A 750 9.91 42.76 16.70
N LEU A 751 11.24 42.79 16.56
CA LEU A 751 12.10 41.61 16.32
C LEU A 751 13.29 41.57 17.29
N ARG A 752 13.67 40.38 17.78
CA ARG A 752 14.85 40.11 18.64
C ARG A 752 15.41 38.69 18.41
N VAL A 753 16.73 38.54 18.22
CA VAL A 753 17.42 37.22 18.16
C VAL A 753 18.16 36.95 19.47
N VAL A 754 18.18 35.71 19.96
CA VAL A 754 18.76 35.32 21.28
C VAL A 754 19.75 34.16 21.09
N ASP A 755 20.95 34.26 21.68
CA ASP A 755 21.91 33.14 21.77
C ASP A 755 21.54 32.22 22.93
N MET A 756 21.48 30.92 22.66
CA MET A 756 21.10 29.86 23.59
C MET A 756 22.29 28.99 24.06
N GLY A 757 23.49 29.18 23.49
CA GLY A 757 24.73 28.51 23.90
C GLY A 757 25.27 27.48 22.90
N ALA A 758 26.48 26.96 23.18
CA ALA A 758 27.18 25.97 22.36
C ALA A 758 26.74 24.52 22.66
N ASP A 759 26.73 23.67 21.63
CA ASP A 759 26.44 22.23 21.70
C ASP A 759 27.62 21.43 22.31
N ASP A 760 27.34 20.57 23.31
CA ASP A 760 28.37 19.79 24.03
C ASP A 760 28.71 18.42 23.42
N GLN A 761 27.90 17.84 22.53
CA GLN A 761 28.20 16.57 21.81
C GLN A 761 27.66 16.53 20.36
N ALA A 762 27.76 17.64 19.65
CA ALA A 762 27.33 17.85 18.26
C ALA A 762 27.53 16.67 17.29
N ALA A 763 26.55 16.49 16.42
CA ALA A 763 26.57 15.49 15.35
C ALA A 763 27.82 15.64 14.46
N GLY A 764 28.79 14.72 14.61
CA GLY A 764 30.05 14.70 13.85
C GLY A 764 31.32 14.99 14.67
N ALA A 765 31.19 15.34 15.96
CA ALA A 765 32.31 15.35 16.90
C ALA A 765 32.76 13.90 17.26
N PRO A 766 34.00 13.67 17.72
CA PRO A 766 34.41 12.33 18.15
C PRO A 766 33.61 11.89 19.39
N ALA A 767 32.65 10.98 19.17
CA ALA A 767 31.78 10.44 20.20
C ALA A 767 32.56 9.89 21.41
N ALA A 768 32.15 10.29 22.61
CA ALA A 768 32.75 9.83 23.87
C ALA A 768 32.49 8.33 24.11
N ALA A 769 33.44 7.64 24.74
CA ALA A 769 33.34 6.19 25.01
C ALA A 769 32.59 5.91 26.32
N LEU A 770 31.62 4.99 26.29
CA LEU A 770 30.88 4.47 27.44
C LEU A 770 31.31 3.03 27.73
N ALA A 771 31.92 2.81 28.90
CA ALA A 771 32.36 1.48 29.33
C ALA A 771 31.20 0.63 29.89
N VAL A 772 31.30 -0.70 29.75
CA VAL A 772 30.39 -1.66 30.41
C VAL A 772 30.47 -1.46 31.94
N ASN A 773 29.30 -1.35 32.59
CA ASN A 773 29.13 -0.99 34.00
C ASN A 773 29.54 0.46 34.34
N GLY A 774 29.45 1.39 33.38
CA GLY A 774 29.77 2.81 33.51
C GLY A 774 28.60 3.75 33.19
N SER A 775 28.83 5.06 33.34
CA SER A 775 27.86 6.13 33.07
C SER A 775 28.49 7.39 32.44
N VAL A 776 27.74 8.17 31.68
CA VAL A 776 28.15 9.45 31.06
C VAL A 776 27.05 10.50 31.15
N THR A 777 27.39 11.79 31.25
CA THR A 777 26.46 12.92 31.38
C THR A 777 26.56 13.89 30.19
N GLY A 778 25.44 14.45 29.72
CA GLY A 778 25.37 15.47 28.65
C GLY A 778 24.27 16.53 28.90
N SER A 779 24.14 17.52 28.02
CA SER A 779 23.11 18.57 28.10
C SER A 779 22.42 18.87 26.76
N ALA A 780 21.10 18.82 26.71
CA ALA A 780 20.38 19.35 25.54
C ALA A 780 20.25 20.88 25.61
N GLN A 781 20.65 21.61 24.56
CA GLN A 781 20.49 23.08 24.49
C GLN A 781 19.11 23.51 23.98
N ALA A 782 18.45 22.69 23.15
CA ALA A 782 17.11 22.94 22.61
C ALA A 782 16.30 21.63 22.43
N GLY A 783 15.00 21.74 22.13
CA GLY A 783 14.20 20.56 21.76
C GLY A 783 14.62 20.02 20.39
N GLY A 784 14.97 18.73 20.31
CA GLY A 784 15.50 18.10 19.09
C GLY A 784 17.01 17.92 19.06
N ASP A 785 17.70 18.33 20.12
CA ASP A 785 19.13 18.10 20.30
C ASP A 785 19.47 16.61 20.39
N THR A 786 20.60 16.21 19.80
CA THR A 786 21.00 14.82 19.58
C THR A 786 22.48 14.58 19.85
N ASP A 787 22.77 13.72 20.82
CA ASP A 787 24.13 13.39 21.25
C ASP A 787 24.48 11.91 21.01
N SER A 788 25.76 11.59 20.78
CA SER A 788 26.20 10.23 20.41
C SER A 788 27.37 9.69 21.27
N TYR A 789 27.33 8.39 21.63
CA TYR A 789 28.35 7.69 22.41
C TYR A 789 28.74 6.32 21.81
N LYS A 790 29.96 5.83 22.08
CA LYS A 790 30.46 4.52 21.62
C LYS A 790 30.48 3.48 22.73
N LEU A 791 30.08 2.22 22.43
CA LEU A 791 30.11 1.08 23.35
C LEU A 791 30.84 -0.12 22.73
N ALA A 792 31.57 -0.91 23.54
CA ALA A 792 32.25 -2.13 23.10
C ALA A 792 31.63 -3.37 23.75
N LEU A 793 31.05 -4.27 22.94
CA LEU A 793 30.19 -5.37 23.40
C LEU A 793 30.66 -6.75 22.89
N LYS A 794 30.25 -7.83 23.59
CA LYS A 794 30.57 -9.22 23.25
C LYS A 794 29.33 -10.02 22.87
N ALA A 795 29.44 -10.80 21.79
CA ALA A 795 28.39 -11.65 21.26
C ALA A 795 27.83 -12.62 22.31
N GLY A 796 26.50 -12.69 22.43
CA GLY A 796 25.82 -13.62 23.32
C GLY A 796 25.73 -13.19 24.80
N GLU A 797 26.29 -12.02 25.16
CA GLU A 797 26.09 -11.43 26.49
C GLU A 797 24.93 -10.43 26.47
N VAL A 798 24.10 -10.46 27.52
CA VAL A 798 23.02 -9.50 27.74
C VAL A 798 23.55 -8.22 28.41
N TYR A 799 23.06 -7.06 27.98
CA TYR A 799 23.38 -5.73 28.49
C TYR A 799 22.11 -4.92 28.74
N THR A 800 22.18 -4.00 29.70
CA THR A 800 21.08 -3.10 30.09
C THR A 800 21.52 -1.65 30.00
N LEU A 801 20.79 -0.82 29.25
CA LEU A 801 21.08 0.60 29.01
C LEU A 801 20.00 1.48 29.66
N SER A 802 20.38 2.59 30.30
CA SER A 802 19.40 3.53 30.86
C SER A 802 19.71 5.00 30.62
N LEU A 803 18.66 5.81 30.43
CA LEU A 803 18.70 7.27 30.29
C LEU A 803 17.93 7.94 31.43
N THR A 804 18.53 8.92 32.08
CA THR A 804 17.93 9.71 33.17
C THR A 804 18.17 11.20 32.96
N GLY A 805 17.29 12.06 33.47
CA GLY A 805 17.45 13.51 33.47
C GLY A 805 18.43 13.99 34.53
N ALA A 806 18.58 15.31 34.66
CA ALA A 806 19.53 15.93 35.57
C ALA A 806 19.34 15.44 37.01
N GLN A 807 20.44 15.00 37.65
CA GLN A 807 20.46 14.43 39.01
C GLN A 807 19.74 13.06 39.14
N GLY A 808 19.55 12.32 38.04
CA GLY A 808 18.99 10.97 38.06
C GLY A 808 17.46 10.93 38.12
N THR A 809 16.78 12.03 37.78
CA THR A 809 15.31 12.05 37.64
C THR A 809 14.87 11.17 36.47
N ALA A 810 13.81 10.40 36.66
CA ALA A 810 13.22 9.62 35.58
C ALA A 810 12.61 10.57 34.53
N LEU A 811 12.97 10.38 33.26
CA LEU A 811 12.37 11.09 32.14
C LEU A 811 11.02 10.44 31.79
N GLY A 812 10.00 11.26 31.63
CA GLY A 812 8.68 10.83 31.15
C GLY A 812 8.71 10.43 29.67
N PRO A 813 7.64 9.79 29.17
CA PRO A 813 7.69 9.13 27.87
C PRO A 813 7.90 10.04 26.65
N ASN A 814 7.57 11.32 26.78
CA ASN A 814 7.77 12.28 25.69
C ASN A 814 8.95 13.23 25.96
N GLN A 815 9.83 12.88 26.91
CA GLN A 815 10.91 13.77 27.35
C GLN A 815 12.28 13.37 26.79
N GLY A 816 12.47 12.12 26.37
CA GLY A 816 13.69 11.67 25.70
C GLY A 816 13.69 10.20 25.31
N SER A 817 14.50 9.85 24.31
CA SER A 817 14.71 8.48 23.84
C SER A 817 16.20 8.14 23.70
N ILE A 818 16.50 6.85 23.66
CA ILE A 818 17.84 6.32 23.41
C ILE A 818 17.76 5.23 22.35
N GLU A 819 18.59 5.34 21.32
CA GLU A 819 18.65 4.41 20.20
C GLU A 819 20.04 3.75 20.15
N ILE A 820 20.07 2.43 19.91
CA ILE A 820 21.31 1.68 19.72
C ILE A 820 21.29 0.98 18.37
N GLN A 821 22.38 1.10 17.60
CA GLN A 821 22.46 0.49 16.26
C GLN A 821 23.22 -0.84 16.29
N LEU A 822 22.50 -1.96 16.13
CA LEU A 822 23.04 -3.34 16.17
C LEU A 822 22.85 -4.07 14.81
N GLY A 823 23.44 -3.56 13.72
CA GLY A 823 23.35 -4.21 12.39
C GLY A 823 22.03 -3.93 11.64
N SER A 824 21.58 -4.86 10.77
CA SER A 824 20.42 -4.68 9.85
C SER A 824 19.04 -4.89 10.47
N GLN A 825 18.96 -5.13 11.79
CA GLN A 825 17.71 -5.19 12.54
C GLN A 825 17.60 -3.91 13.37
N HIS A 826 16.72 -3.00 12.97
CA HIS A 826 16.47 -1.74 13.65
C HIS A 826 15.45 -1.93 14.77
N GLY A 827 15.74 -1.40 15.96
CA GLY A 827 14.79 -1.20 17.03
C GLY A 827 15.04 0.16 17.67
N ALA A 828 14.39 1.20 17.15
CA ALA A 828 14.23 2.44 17.91
C ALA A 828 13.33 2.13 19.10
N ALA A 829 13.91 2.06 20.31
CA ALA A 829 13.12 1.84 21.52
C ALA A 829 12.51 3.17 21.96
N ALA A 830 11.28 3.43 21.52
CA ALA A 830 10.40 4.29 22.28
C ALA A 830 9.87 3.51 23.49
N LEU A 831 10.49 3.78 24.64
CA LEU A 831 9.85 3.82 25.98
C LEU A 831 9.69 2.53 26.79
N GLY A 832 10.68 2.33 27.66
CA GLY A 832 10.66 1.45 28.84
C GLY A 832 12.05 1.39 29.46
N GLN A 833 12.42 2.38 30.28
CA GLN A 833 13.73 2.40 30.94
C GLN A 833 13.76 1.33 32.05
N PRO A 834 14.78 0.45 32.12
CA PRO A 834 15.96 0.34 31.25
C PRO A 834 15.80 -0.64 30.05
N LEU A 835 16.55 -0.41 28.96
CA LEU A 835 16.58 -1.24 27.75
C LEU A 835 17.55 -2.42 27.89
N THR A 836 17.04 -3.65 27.87
CA THR A 836 17.86 -4.87 27.93
C THR A 836 18.00 -5.52 26.55
N PHE A 837 19.23 -5.85 26.13
CA PHE A 837 19.51 -6.42 24.81
C PHE A 837 20.75 -7.33 24.82
N MET A 838 20.81 -8.32 23.93
CA MET A 838 21.99 -9.19 23.75
C MET A 838 22.80 -8.74 22.53
N ALA A 839 24.12 -8.65 22.65
CA ALA A 839 24.93 -8.24 21.51
C ALA A 839 24.99 -9.37 20.44
N PRO A 840 24.68 -9.09 19.16
CA PRO A 840 24.63 -10.11 18.11
C PRO A 840 26.03 -10.50 17.60
N SER A 841 27.03 -9.66 17.83
CA SER A 841 28.42 -9.89 17.42
C SER A 841 29.39 -9.16 18.35
N ASN A 842 30.65 -9.56 18.33
CA ASN A 842 31.71 -8.83 19.02
C ASN A 842 32.04 -7.55 18.23
N GLY A 843 32.04 -6.37 18.86
CA GLY A 843 32.35 -5.12 18.14
C GLY A 843 32.11 -3.83 18.91
N GLU A 844 32.40 -2.70 18.25
CA GLU A 844 32.02 -1.36 18.69
C GLU A 844 30.66 -0.98 18.08
N PHE A 845 29.79 -0.40 18.90
CA PHE A 845 28.43 0.01 18.54
C PHE A 845 28.20 1.47 18.95
N LEU A 846 27.28 2.16 18.29
CA LEU A 846 26.91 3.54 18.58
C LEU A 846 25.56 3.60 19.28
N VAL A 847 25.45 4.48 20.27
CA VAL A 847 24.20 4.85 20.93
C VAL A 847 23.97 6.35 20.76
N THR A 848 22.73 6.72 20.47
CA THR A 848 22.31 8.10 20.23
C THR A 848 21.18 8.46 21.19
N THR A 849 21.22 9.66 21.78
CA THR A 849 20.14 10.19 22.64
C THR A 849 19.40 11.30 21.93
N HIS A 850 18.08 11.32 22.07
CA HIS A 850 17.23 12.42 21.58
C HIS A 850 16.45 13.01 22.75
N LEU A 851 16.53 14.32 22.96
CA LEU A 851 15.78 15.00 24.02
C LEU A 851 14.73 15.96 23.44
N ALA A 852 13.52 15.91 24.01
CA ALA A 852 12.40 16.71 23.55
C ALA A 852 12.43 18.16 24.09
N ALA A 853 13.27 18.45 25.07
CA ALA A 853 13.43 19.77 25.67
C ALA A 853 14.86 19.96 26.20
N ALA A 854 15.28 21.21 26.31
CA ALA A 854 16.58 21.57 26.87
C ALA A 854 16.72 21.10 28.33
N GLY A 855 17.89 20.54 28.69
CA GLY A 855 18.18 20.05 30.03
C GLY A 855 19.31 19.02 30.11
N GLY A 856 19.88 18.83 31.32
CA GLY A 856 20.93 17.82 31.55
C GLY A 856 20.39 16.40 31.63
N TYR A 857 21.21 15.41 31.25
CA TYR A 857 20.87 13.98 31.29
C TYR A 857 22.07 13.06 31.58
N THR A 858 21.83 11.77 31.82
CA THR A 858 22.85 10.74 32.11
C THR A 858 22.48 9.41 31.45
N VAL A 859 23.44 8.78 30.78
CA VAL A 859 23.34 7.44 30.17
C VAL A 859 24.15 6.42 30.98
N ASN A 860 23.59 5.25 31.28
CA ASN A 860 24.26 4.14 31.99
C ASN A 860 24.24 2.84 31.16
N LEU A 861 25.30 2.02 31.26
CA LEU A 861 25.38 0.69 30.65
C LEU A 861 25.75 -0.37 31.71
N ARG A 862 25.06 -1.51 31.75
CA ARG A 862 25.29 -2.67 32.64
C ARG A 862 25.35 -3.98 31.85
N GLY A 863 26.08 -5.00 32.29
CA GLY A 863 26.10 -6.36 31.67
C GLY A 863 25.55 -7.46 32.60
N ASP A 864 24.79 -8.44 32.05
CA ASP A 864 23.92 -9.36 32.82
C ASP A 864 24.13 -10.90 32.60
N GLY A 865 24.80 -11.41 31.55
CA GLY A 865 25.19 -12.85 31.43
C GLY A 865 24.57 -13.67 30.25
N VAL A 866 24.63 -15.03 30.31
CA VAL A 866 24.09 -16.02 29.32
C VAL A 866 22.94 -16.83 29.94
N ASP A 867 21.83 -17.02 29.21
CA ASP A 867 20.57 -17.65 29.65
C ASP A 867 20.31 -19.01 28.94
N THR A 868 19.74 -19.99 29.65
CA THR A 868 19.53 -21.38 29.18
C THR A 868 18.18 -22.00 29.56
N ASP A 869 17.33 -21.28 30.30
CA ASP A 869 16.01 -21.78 30.69
C ASP A 869 15.02 -21.58 29.53
N ALA A 870 14.03 -22.46 29.37
CA ALA A 870 13.04 -22.39 28.27
C ALA A 870 11.72 -21.78 28.77
N PRO A 871 10.99 -21.06 27.90
CA PRO A 871 9.77 -20.36 28.33
C PRO A 871 8.66 -21.35 28.65
N VAL A 872 8.07 -21.19 29.83
CA VAL A 872 6.98 -22.03 30.34
C VAL A 872 5.72 -21.21 30.50
N LEU A 873 4.57 -21.72 30.06
CA LEU A 873 3.27 -21.08 30.30
C LEU A 873 3.02 -20.93 31.81
N THR A 874 2.63 -19.73 32.22
CA THR A 874 2.37 -19.46 33.63
C THR A 874 1.05 -20.12 34.06
N PRO A 875 0.94 -20.65 35.30
CA PRO A 875 -0.29 -21.30 35.77
C PRO A 875 -1.54 -20.41 35.77
N ALA A 876 -1.38 -19.08 35.69
CA ALA A 876 -2.49 -18.15 35.57
C ALA A 876 -3.08 -18.11 34.14
N ALA A 877 -2.27 -18.41 33.11
CA ALA A 877 -2.74 -18.48 31.73
C ALA A 877 -3.62 -19.72 31.48
N GLU A 878 -3.34 -20.84 32.16
CA GLU A 878 -4.18 -22.04 32.09
C GLU A 878 -5.51 -21.83 32.83
N GLY A 879 -6.62 -21.72 32.10
CA GLY A 879 -7.97 -21.58 32.67
C GLY A 879 -8.46 -20.14 32.88
N THR A 880 -7.79 -19.16 32.29
CA THR A 880 -8.34 -17.79 32.19
C THR A 880 -9.63 -17.80 31.36
N VAL A 881 -10.64 -17.08 31.86
CA VAL A 881 -11.91 -16.89 31.17
C VAL A 881 -11.85 -15.57 30.40
N TYR A 882 -11.97 -15.64 29.08
CA TYR A 882 -11.92 -14.47 28.20
C TYR A 882 -13.33 -13.98 27.89
N GLN A 883 -13.52 -12.67 27.79
CA GLN A 883 -14.80 -12.13 27.35
C GLN A 883 -15.01 -12.38 25.85
N PRO A 884 -16.25 -12.51 25.37
CA PRO A 884 -16.53 -12.58 23.94
C PRO A 884 -15.87 -11.41 23.19
N GLY A 885 -15.05 -11.73 22.20
CA GLY A 885 -14.30 -10.75 21.41
C GLY A 885 -13.04 -10.19 22.08
N GLN A 886 -12.61 -10.76 23.21
CA GLN A 886 -11.29 -10.48 23.79
C GLN A 886 -10.23 -11.34 23.11
N ALA A 887 -9.08 -10.75 22.77
CA ALA A 887 -7.90 -11.50 22.34
C ALA A 887 -7.41 -12.46 23.44
N ILE A 888 -6.94 -13.63 23.01
CA ILE A 888 -6.44 -14.67 23.91
C ILE A 888 -5.00 -14.32 24.28
N ASP A 889 -4.79 -13.86 25.51
CA ASP A 889 -3.49 -13.49 26.04
C ASP A 889 -2.89 -14.60 26.91
N LEU A 890 -1.80 -15.21 26.44
CA LEU A 890 -1.09 -16.30 27.10
C LEU A 890 0.25 -15.82 27.64
N ALA A 891 0.40 -15.78 28.96
CA ALA A 891 1.62 -15.34 29.64
C ALA A 891 2.60 -16.49 29.91
N PHE A 892 3.88 -16.26 29.61
CA PHE A 892 5.00 -17.17 29.84
C PHE A 892 5.88 -16.71 31.01
N SER A 893 6.73 -17.60 31.51
CA SER A 893 7.65 -17.39 32.64
C SER A 893 8.71 -16.33 32.38
N GLU A 894 8.90 -15.96 31.11
CA GLU A 894 9.94 -15.09 30.61
C GLU A 894 9.58 -14.57 29.21
N ASN A 895 10.36 -13.60 28.71
CA ASN A 895 10.10 -12.97 27.41
C ASN A 895 10.29 -13.96 26.26
N ILE A 896 9.41 -13.88 25.25
CA ILE A 896 9.30 -14.86 24.18
C ILE A 896 9.49 -14.26 22.77
N LEU A 897 9.69 -15.12 21.78
CA LEU A 897 9.78 -14.88 20.34
C LEU A 897 9.01 -15.96 19.57
N ALA A 898 8.53 -15.63 18.37
CA ALA A 898 7.93 -16.60 17.46
C ALA A 898 9.00 -17.23 16.54
N SER A 899 9.03 -18.55 16.43
CA SER A 899 10.08 -19.28 15.70
C SER A 899 9.53 -20.37 14.75
N GLY A 900 8.75 -19.96 13.74
CA GLY A 900 8.46 -20.77 12.55
C GLY A 900 7.60 -22.03 12.70
N GLY A 901 7.12 -22.33 13.92
CA GLY A 901 6.16 -23.42 14.21
C GLY A 901 4.69 -22.98 14.14
N GLU A 902 3.76 -23.95 14.15
CA GLU A 902 2.32 -23.72 14.01
C GLU A 902 1.63 -23.41 15.35
N ILE A 903 0.75 -22.41 15.38
CA ILE A 903 -0.20 -22.17 16.48
C ILE A 903 -1.63 -22.24 15.90
N THR A 904 -2.54 -23.00 16.52
CA THR A 904 -3.94 -23.12 16.06
C THR A 904 -4.94 -22.96 17.20
N LEU A 905 -6.06 -22.27 16.96
CA LEU A 905 -7.24 -22.30 17.82
C LEU A 905 -8.23 -23.36 17.31
N ARG A 906 -8.72 -24.22 18.20
CA ARG A 906 -9.62 -25.33 17.87
C ARG A 906 -10.86 -25.35 18.74
N ASP A 907 -11.98 -25.77 18.15
CA ASP A 907 -13.26 -25.94 18.85
C ASP A 907 -13.30 -27.22 19.71
N ALA A 908 -14.40 -27.42 20.43
CA ALA A 908 -14.62 -28.59 21.28
C ALA A 908 -14.68 -29.93 20.51
N ASN A 909 -14.90 -29.90 19.20
CA ASN A 909 -14.92 -31.06 18.32
C ASN A 909 -13.54 -31.32 17.66
N GLY A 910 -12.53 -30.51 17.98
CA GLY A 910 -11.19 -30.58 17.41
C GLY A 910 -11.03 -29.89 16.05
N GLY A 911 -12.08 -29.26 15.52
CA GLY A 911 -12.06 -28.48 14.29
C GLY A 911 -11.20 -27.22 14.46
N VAL A 912 -10.43 -26.86 13.43
CA VAL A 912 -9.62 -25.64 13.44
C VAL A 912 -10.54 -24.45 13.22
N VAL A 913 -10.62 -23.58 14.24
CA VAL A 913 -11.33 -22.30 14.18
C VAL A 913 -10.46 -21.26 13.49
N GLN A 914 -9.16 -21.25 13.82
CA GLN A 914 -8.19 -20.34 13.19
C GLN A 914 -6.76 -20.87 13.31
N GLN A 915 -5.90 -20.49 12.36
CA GLN A 915 -4.48 -20.81 12.33
C GLN A 915 -3.65 -19.51 12.33
N PHE A 916 -2.62 -19.46 13.17
CA PHE A 916 -1.74 -18.30 13.36
C PHE A 916 -0.36 -18.58 12.75
N ASN A 917 -0.23 -18.41 11.43
CA ASN A 917 1.02 -18.65 10.70
C ASN A 917 2.10 -17.59 11.00
N THR A 918 3.38 -17.95 10.93
CA THR A 918 4.51 -17.00 11.06
C THR A 918 4.39 -15.82 10.09
N GLY A 919 4.42 -14.59 10.60
CA GLY A 919 4.19 -13.36 9.82
C GLY A 919 2.72 -12.96 9.65
N SER A 920 1.77 -13.70 10.23
CA SER A 920 0.37 -13.30 10.32
C SER A 920 0.19 -12.08 11.23
N LYS A 921 -0.73 -11.18 10.86
CA LYS A 921 -1.18 -10.07 11.73
C LYS A 921 -2.10 -10.54 12.87
N ALA A 922 -2.55 -11.81 12.85
CA ALA A 922 -3.50 -12.37 13.80
C ALA A 922 -2.89 -12.76 15.16
N TYR A 923 -1.59 -12.52 15.38
CA TYR A 923 -1.00 -12.61 16.71
C TYR A 923 0.04 -11.51 16.92
N THR A 924 0.27 -11.16 18.18
CA THR A 924 1.35 -10.28 18.62
C THR A 924 2.07 -10.89 19.82
N ILE A 925 3.34 -10.56 19.96
CA ILE A 925 4.14 -10.89 21.13
C ILE A 925 4.56 -9.58 21.79
N HIS A 926 4.22 -9.42 23.06
CA HIS A 926 4.68 -8.31 23.90
C HIS A 926 5.39 -8.90 25.13
N ASP A 927 6.70 -8.73 25.21
CA ASP A 927 7.52 -9.31 26.28
C ASP A 927 7.29 -10.81 26.45
N ASN A 928 6.66 -11.22 27.55
CA ASN A 928 6.34 -12.61 27.88
C ASN A 928 4.89 -13.02 27.54
N HIS A 929 4.16 -12.21 26.78
CA HIS A 929 2.75 -12.44 26.42
C HIS A 929 2.60 -12.78 24.94
N LEU A 930 1.93 -13.91 24.65
CA LEU A 930 1.46 -14.28 23.32
C LEU A 930 -0.03 -13.92 23.22
N VAL A 931 -0.34 -12.88 22.46
CA VAL A 931 -1.71 -12.39 22.26
C VAL A 931 -2.22 -12.85 20.90
N LEU A 932 -3.24 -13.69 20.90
CA LEU A 932 -3.86 -14.27 19.70
C LEU A 932 -5.21 -13.60 19.43
N ASP A 933 -5.41 -13.06 18.22
CA ASP A 933 -6.68 -12.53 17.76
C ASP A 933 -7.45 -13.61 16.97
N PRO A 934 -8.56 -14.16 17.53
CA PRO A 934 -9.39 -15.19 16.91
C PRO A 934 -9.93 -14.83 15.51
N GLY A 935 -9.99 -13.55 15.14
CA GLY A 935 -10.56 -13.06 13.88
C GLY A 935 -12.05 -13.39 13.65
N VAL A 936 -12.67 -14.10 14.60
CA VAL A 936 -14.08 -14.47 14.66
C VAL A 936 -14.57 -14.35 16.09
N VAL A 937 -15.84 -14.00 16.27
CA VAL A 937 -16.42 -13.95 17.62
C VAL A 937 -16.63 -15.39 18.12
N LEU A 938 -15.83 -15.77 19.12
CA LEU A 938 -15.92 -17.06 19.76
C LEU A 938 -17.23 -17.21 20.54
N ILE A 939 -17.79 -18.42 20.52
CA ILE A 939 -19.11 -18.71 21.08
C ILE A 939 -19.08 -18.46 22.60
N PRO A 940 -19.90 -17.55 23.15
CA PRO A 940 -19.97 -17.32 24.58
C PRO A 940 -20.31 -18.60 25.36
N GLY A 941 -19.55 -18.89 26.41
CA GLY A 941 -19.68 -20.10 27.22
C GLY A 941 -19.04 -21.37 26.62
N ALA A 942 -18.46 -21.32 25.41
CA ALA A 942 -17.73 -22.45 24.83
C ALA A 942 -16.28 -22.50 25.32
N THR A 943 -15.69 -23.71 25.26
CA THR A 943 -14.26 -23.92 25.52
C THR A 943 -13.56 -24.34 24.24
N TYR A 944 -12.48 -23.66 23.93
CA TYR A 944 -11.58 -23.87 22.80
C TYR A 944 -10.23 -24.40 23.29
N SER A 945 -9.39 -24.86 22.37
CA SER A 945 -8.00 -25.23 22.65
C SER A 945 -7.05 -24.46 21.75
N VAL A 946 -6.08 -23.77 22.35
CA VAL A 946 -4.94 -23.19 21.65
C VAL A 946 -3.83 -24.23 21.64
N ASN A 947 -3.48 -24.71 20.45
CA ASN A 947 -2.40 -25.66 20.27
C ASN A 947 -1.16 -24.91 19.83
N ILE A 948 -0.10 -24.93 20.65
CA ILE A 948 1.20 -24.36 20.36
C ILE A 948 2.13 -25.52 19.99
N ALA A 949 2.56 -25.60 18.72
CA ALA A 949 3.48 -26.64 18.29
C ALA A 949 4.89 -26.44 18.89
N PHE A 950 5.64 -27.53 19.04
CA PHE A 950 7.02 -27.48 19.50
C PHE A 950 7.86 -26.54 18.61
N GLY A 951 8.57 -25.60 19.23
CA GLY A 951 9.37 -24.58 18.54
C GLY A 951 8.59 -23.39 17.98
N ALA A 952 7.26 -23.36 18.08
CA ALA A 952 6.47 -22.20 17.65
C ALA A 952 6.78 -20.94 18.48
N VAL A 953 7.11 -21.13 19.77
CA VAL A 953 7.52 -20.09 20.71
C VAL A 953 8.88 -20.45 21.30
N THR A 954 9.81 -19.50 21.32
CA THR A 954 11.12 -19.58 22.00
C THR A 954 11.26 -18.43 22.99
N ASP A 955 12.20 -18.48 23.92
CA ASP A 955 12.60 -17.28 24.67
C ASP A 955 13.53 -16.37 23.83
N LEU A 956 13.99 -15.27 24.43
CA LEU A 956 14.99 -14.37 23.84
C LEU A 956 16.39 -15.00 23.69
N ALA A 957 16.69 -16.06 24.43
CA ALA A 957 17.92 -16.85 24.33
C ALA A 957 17.83 -17.96 23.25
N GLY A 958 16.67 -18.14 22.64
CA GLY A 958 16.40 -19.12 21.59
C GLY A 958 16.03 -20.53 22.10
N ASN A 959 15.75 -20.73 23.39
CA ASN A 959 15.31 -22.05 23.85
C ASN A 959 13.81 -22.24 23.52
N PRO A 960 13.41 -23.35 22.88
CA PRO A 960 12.02 -23.57 22.48
C PRO A 960 11.15 -23.99 23.67
N ALA A 961 9.89 -23.56 23.70
CA ALA A 961 8.90 -24.06 24.64
C ALA A 961 8.83 -25.60 24.57
N LEU A 962 9.13 -26.27 25.68
CA LEU A 962 9.59 -27.66 25.72
C LEU A 962 8.54 -28.75 25.38
N VAL A 963 7.26 -28.41 25.19
CA VAL A 963 6.17 -29.37 24.92
C VAL A 963 5.13 -28.76 23.96
N ALA A 964 4.56 -29.56 23.05
CA ALA A 964 3.34 -29.17 22.32
C ALA A 964 2.19 -29.02 23.33
N GLN A 965 1.72 -27.79 23.54
CA GLN A 965 0.75 -27.48 24.58
C GLN A 965 -0.62 -27.24 23.98
N GLN A 966 -1.64 -27.93 24.50
CA GLN A 966 -3.04 -27.63 24.26
C GLN A 966 -3.55 -26.84 25.46
N VAL A 967 -3.65 -25.53 25.30
CA VAL A 967 -4.12 -24.62 26.35
C VAL A 967 -5.63 -24.47 26.23
N PRO A 968 -6.42 -24.88 27.23
CA PRO A 968 -7.87 -24.66 27.21
C PRO A 968 -8.18 -23.18 27.39
N VAL A 969 -9.04 -22.65 26.53
CA VAL A 969 -9.50 -21.26 26.53
C VAL A 969 -11.01 -21.25 26.66
N THR A 970 -11.54 -20.74 27.76
CA THR A 970 -12.99 -20.66 27.99
C THR A 970 -13.48 -19.24 27.77
N ILE A 971 -14.54 -19.10 26.97
CA ILE A 971 -15.21 -17.81 26.77
C ILE A 971 -16.27 -17.63 27.85
N ALA A 972 -16.36 -16.44 28.42
CA ALA A 972 -17.30 -16.10 29.48
C ALA A 972 -18.73 -16.48 29.06
N ALA A 973 -19.46 -17.10 29.99
CA ALA A 973 -20.86 -17.42 29.77
C ALA A 973 -21.67 -16.13 29.65
N PRO A 974 -22.65 -16.08 28.73
CA PRO A 974 -23.49 -14.90 28.56
C PRO A 974 -24.34 -14.65 29.82
N ALA A 975 -24.63 -13.38 30.08
CA ALA A 975 -25.48 -12.99 31.20
C ALA A 975 -26.92 -13.50 30.99
N ALA A 976 -27.57 -13.92 32.08
CA ALA A 976 -28.94 -14.41 32.03
C ALA A 976 -29.96 -13.28 31.81
N THR A 977 -29.62 -12.05 32.20
CA THR A 977 -30.40 -10.83 32.06
C THR A 977 -29.45 -9.64 31.95
N GLY A 978 -29.88 -8.58 31.25
CA GLY A 978 -29.16 -7.31 31.20
C GLY A 978 -29.00 -6.64 32.57
N THR A 979 -27.89 -5.92 32.74
CA THR A 979 -27.46 -5.26 33.99
C THR A 979 -27.21 -3.77 33.75
N THR A 980 -26.37 -3.13 34.57
CA THR A 980 -25.92 -1.74 34.38
C THR A 980 -24.49 -1.65 33.80
N GLY A 981 -23.89 -2.80 33.46
CA GLY A 981 -22.60 -2.88 32.79
C GLY A 981 -22.77 -3.23 31.32
N ASN A 982 -21.66 -3.45 30.62
CA ASN A 982 -21.71 -3.93 29.24
C ASN A 982 -21.93 -5.45 29.26
N ASP A 983 -23.12 -5.90 28.87
CA ASP A 983 -23.49 -7.31 28.93
C ASP A 983 -23.42 -8.00 27.55
N VAL A 984 -23.05 -9.29 27.57
CA VAL A 984 -23.24 -10.19 26.43
C VAL A 984 -24.43 -11.11 26.73
N LEU A 985 -25.46 -11.04 25.91
CA LEU A 985 -26.73 -11.74 26.07
C LEU A 985 -26.96 -12.69 24.89
N VAL A 986 -27.80 -13.71 25.06
CA VAL A 986 -28.14 -14.65 23.97
C VAL A 986 -29.54 -14.38 23.45
N GLY A 987 -29.63 -14.06 22.16
CA GLY A 987 -30.88 -13.93 21.42
C GLY A 987 -31.31 -15.26 20.84
N THR A 988 -32.62 -15.48 20.76
CA THR A 988 -33.21 -16.67 20.11
C THR A 988 -33.99 -16.30 18.84
N GLY A 989 -34.52 -15.07 18.77
CA GLY A 989 -35.37 -14.63 17.68
C GLY A 989 -36.74 -15.31 17.63
N VAL A 990 -37.13 -16.06 18.68
CA VAL A 990 -38.36 -16.86 18.71
C VAL A 990 -39.56 -16.05 19.19
N SER A 991 -39.57 -15.62 20.46
CA SER A 991 -40.64 -14.81 21.06
C SER A 991 -40.17 -14.14 22.36
N GLY A 992 -40.91 -13.15 22.84
CA GLY A 992 -40.65 -12.45 24.11
C GLY A 992 -39.82 -11.16 23.98
N THR A 993 -39.39 -10.62 25.12
CA THR A 993 -38.60 -9.39 25.21
C THR A 993 -37.29 -9.67 25.94
N LEU A 994 -36.18 -9.15 25.43
CA LEU A 994 -34.86 -9.19 26.06
C LEU A 994 -34.38 -7.75 26.21
N ASP A 995 -34.10 -7.38 27.46
CA ASP A 995 -33.64 -6.03 27.82
C ASP A 995 -32.16 -6.09 28.20
N GLY A 996 -31.34 -5.28 27.52
CA GLY A 996 -29.90 -5.17 27.78
C GLY A 996 -29.57 -4.39 29.05
N GLY A 997 -30.46 -3.48 29.45
CA GLY A 997 -30.26 -2.65 30.64
C GLY A 997 -29.53 -1.35 30.31
N ALA A 998 -28.53 -0.98 31.10
CA ALA A 998 -27.74 0.22 30.86
C ALA A 998 -26.28 -0.16 30.62
N GLY A 999 -25.62 0.48 29.68
CA GLY A 999 -24.27 0.08 29.27
C GLY A 999 -24.24 -0.04 27.75
N ARG A 1000 -23.24 -0.74 27.24
CA ARG A 1000 -23.18 -1.17 25.85
C ARG A 1000 -23.43 -2.67 25.81
N ASP A 1001 -24.62 -3.04 25.36
CA ASP A 1001 -25.08 -4.42 25.42
C ASP A 1001 -25.03 -5.07 24.04
N THR A 1002 -24.51 -6.31 24.03
CA THR A 1002 -24.32 -7.10 22.82
C THR A 1002 -25.16 -8.37 22.88
N VAL A 1003 -26.01 -8.58 21.87
CA VAL A 1003 -26.77 -9.82 21.73
C VAL A 1003 -26.09 -10.75 20.73
N TYR A 1004 -25.73 -11.94 21.18
CA TYR A 1004 -25.24 -13.03 20.36
C TYR A 1004 -26.41 -13.86 19.80
N LEU A 1005 -26.43 -14.08 18.50
CA LEU A 1005 -27.39 -14.94 17.80
C LEU A 1005 -26.66 -16.16 17.20
N PRO A 1006 -27.15 -17.39 17.45
CA PRO A 1006 -26.42 -18.61 17.12
C PRO A 1006 -26.39 -18.99 15.62
N GLU A 1007 -27.07 -18.24 14.76
CA GLU A 1007 -27.10 -18.44 13.31
C GLU A 1007 -26.57 -17.19 12.58
N ILE A 1008 -26.26 -17.34 11.28
CA ILE A 1008 -25.83 -16.23 10.40
C ILE A 1008 -26.91 -15.14 10.27
N VAL A 1009 -26.52 -13.92 9.92
CA VAL A 1009 -27.46 -12.77 9.82
C VAL A 1009 -28.62 -13.05 8.87
N GLY A 1010 -28.38 -13.75 7.75
CA GLY A 1010 -29.39 -14.10 6.75
C GLY A 1010 -30.47 -15.08 7.23
N ALA A 1011 -30.27 -15.72 8.38
CA ALA A 1011 -31.26 -16.61 8.98
C ALA A 1011 -32.38 -15.84 9.71
N TYR A 1012 -32.18 -14.56 10.02
CA TYR A 1012 -33.12 -13.75 10.80
C TYR A 1012 -33.70 -12.58 9.99
N ALA A 1013 -34.95 -12.24 10.26
CA ALA A 1013 -35.52 -10.96 9.84
C ALA A 1013 -35.39 -9.94 10.98
N VAL A 1014 -34.63 -8.87 10.74
CA VAL A 1014 -34.37 -7.80 11.73
C VAL A 1014 -35.19 -6.56 11.37
N GLN A 1015 -35.94 -6.02 12.34
CA GLN A 1015 -36.79 -4.84 12.18
C GLN A 1015 -36.57 -3.85 13.33
N VAL A 1016 -36.17 -2.62 13.02
CA VAL A 1016 -35.97 -1.55 14.02
C VAL A 1016 -37.20 -0.66 14.11
N SER A 1017 -37.71 -0.42 15.31
CA SER A 1017 -38.85 0.46 15.55
C SER A 1017 -38.43 1.93 15.67
N ASN A 1018 -39.39 2.85 15.55
CA ASN A 1018 -39.16 4.29 15.76
C ASN A 1018 -38.76 4.66 17.20
N THR A 1019 -38.88 3.73 18.15
CA THR A 1019 -38.46 3.91 19.55
C THR A 1019 -37.09 3.31 19.82
N GLY A 1020 -36.39 2.81 18.80
CA GLY A 1020 -35.07 2.16 18.92
C GLY A 1020 -35.11 0.69 19.38
N ALA A 1021 -36.30 0.11 19.58
CA ALA A 1021 -36.42 -1.31 19.91
C ALA A 1021 -36.23 -2.16 18.64
N VAL A 1022 -35.48 -3.26 18.75
CA VAL A 1022 -35.15 -4.11 17.60
C VAL A 1022 -35.87 -5.44 17.71
N LYS A 1023 -36.72 -5.76 16.74
CA LYS A 1023 -37.38 -7.06 16.64
C LYS A 1023 -36.57 -7.98 15.72
N VAL A 1024 -36.14 -9.13 16.24
CA VAL A 1024 -35.44 -10.18 15.50
C VAL A 1024 -36.35 -11.41 15.38
N THR A 1025 -36.58 -11.89 14.16
CA THR A 1025 -37.50 -12.99 13.88
C THR A 1025 -36.79 -14.15 13.21
N ALA A 1026 -36.72 -15.28 13.89
CA ALA A 1026 -36.26 -16.55 13.32
C ALA A 1026 -37.32 -17.14 12.38
N PRO A 1027 -36.94 -18.04 11.44
CA PRO A 1027 -37.86 -18.56 10.43
C PRO A 1027 -39.09 -19.24 11.06
N GLY A 1028 -40.29 -18.76 10.69
CA GLY A 1028 -41.56 -19.32 11.17
C GLY A 1028 -41.92 -18.98 12.62
N GLN A 1029 -41.21 -18.05 13.29
CA GLN A 1029 -41.46 -17.66 14.67
C GLN A 1029 -42.16 -16.29 14.80
N GLU A 1030 -42.66 -15.96 15.99
CA GLU A 1030 -43.32 -14.68 16.26
C GLU A 1030 -42.35 -13.48 16.30
N GLY A 1031 -41.08 -13.75 16.62
CA GLY A 1031 -40.00 -12.79 16.77
C GLY A 1031 -39.82 -12.29 18.21
N GLN A 1032 -38.56 -12.08 18.59
CA GLN A 1032 -38.15 -11.57 19.89
C GLN A 1032 -37.83 -10.07 19.79
N VAL A 1033 -38.22 -9.28 20.79
CA VAL A 1033 -37.98 -7.83 20.84
C VAL A 1033 -36.83 -7.52 21.78
N PHE A 1034 -35.84 -6.78 21.31
CA PHE A 1034 -34.68 -6.32 22.06
C PHE A 1034 -34.82 -4.84 22.39
N THR A 1035 -34.58 -4.49 23.64
CA THR A 1035 -34.57 -3.12 24.15
C THR A 1035 -33.24 -2.83 24.84
N ASN A 1036 -32.75 -1.59 24.73
CA ASN A 1036 -31.45 -1.18 25.26
C ASN A 1036 -30.32 -2.13 24.81
N VAL A 1037 -30.22 -2.36 23.51
CA VAL A 1037 -29.19 -3.22 22.91
C VAL A 1037 -28.50 -2.43 21.81
N GLU A 1038 -27.19 -2.27 21.94
CA GLU A 1038 -26.38 -1.46 21.04
C GLU A 1038 -25.81 -2.31 19.90
N ARG A 1039 -25.53 -3.59 20.14
CA ARG A 1039 -24.87 -4.47 19.16
C ARG A 1039 -25.57 -5.82 19.03
N MET A 1040 -25.56 -6.37 17.82
CA MET A 1040 -25.90 -7.77 17.56
C MET A 1040 -24.77 -8.44 16.80
N VAL A 1041 -24.38 -9.63 17.26
CA VAL A 1041 -23.33 -10.44 16.64
C VAL A 1041 -23.92 -11.77 16.23
N PHE A 1042 -23.59 -12.21 15.02
CA PHE A 1042 -24.08 -13.46 14.44
C PHE A 1042 -22.97 -14.50 14.41
N ALA A 1043 -23.34 -15.77 14.51
CA ALA A 1043 -22.39 -16.87 14.44
C ALA A 1043 -21.83 -17.06 13.02
N ASN A 1044 -20.64 -17.64 12.91
CA ASN A 1044 -20.04 -18.25 11.70
C ASN A 1044 -19.66 -17.35 10.52
N ASP A 1045 -20.24 -16.15 10.34
CA ASP A 1045 -19.93 -15.26 9.20
C ASP A 1045 -19.23 -13.95 9.58
N GLY A 1046 -18.97 -13.72 10.87
CA GLY A 1046 -18.29 -12.53 11.39
C GLY A 1046 -19.09 -11.23 11.18
N SER A 1047 -20.37 -11.31 10.83
CA SER A 1047 -21.22 -10.14 10.64
C SER A 1047 -21.78 -9.63 11.97
N ALA A 1048 -21.94 -8.31 12.06
CA ALA A 1048 -22.59 -7.67 13.18
C ALA A 1048 -23.43 -6.47 12.74
N LEU A 1049 -24.43 -6.15 13.56
CA LEU A 1049 -25.26 -4.96 13.43
C LEU A 1049 -25.04 -4.03 14.62
N ALA A 1050 -24.97 -2.74 14.32
CA ALA A 1050 -24.83 -1.66 15.29
C ALA A 1050 -26.11 -0.82 15.34
N PHE A 1051 -26.59 -0.49 16.53
CA PHE A 1051 -27.79 0.31 16.77
C PHE A 1051 -27.50 1.58 17.59
N ASP A 1052 -26.29 1.73 18.12
CA ASP A 1052 -25.80 2.91 18.83
C ASP A 1052 -25.45 4.06 17.87
N THR A 1053 -26.44 4.50 17.11
CA THR A 1053 -26.31 5.59 16.11
C THR A 1053 -25.90 6.94 16.71
N ALA A 1054 -26.13 7.14 18.01
CA ALA A 1054 -25.63 8.29 18.76
C ALA A 1054 -24.35 7.99 19.57
N GLY A 1055 -24.02 6.70 19.76
CA GLY A 1055 -22.84 6.25 20.48
C GLY A 1055 -21.62 6.07 19.57
N ASN A 1056 -20.64 5.31 20.06
CA ASN A 1056 -19.35 5.08 19.38
C ASN A 1056 -19.53 4.54 17.96
N GLY A 1057 -20.53 3.69 17.74
CA GLY A 1057 -20.87 3.14 16.42
C GLY A 1057 -21.18 4.24 15.41
N GLY A 1058 -22.18 5.07 15.72
CA GLY A 1058 -22.57 6.17 14.85
C GLY A 1058 -21.50 7.25 14.72
N GLN A 1059 -20.72 7.50 15.77
CA GLN A 1059 -19.58 8.43 15.73
C GLN A 1059 -18.49 7.96 14.77
N ALA A 1060 -18.11 6.68 14.83
CA ALA A 1060 -17.15 6.11 13.89
C ALA A 1060 -17.64 6.20 12.44
N TYR A 1061 -18.91 5.88 12.20
CA TYR A 1061 -19.51 5.95 10.86
C TYR A 1061 -19.48 7.38 10.31
N ARG A 1062 -19.94 8.36 11.09
CA ARG A 1062 -19.98 9.76 10.68
C ARG A 1062 -18.59 10.32 10.41
N LEU A 1063 -17.62 9.99 11.26
CA LEU A 1063 -16.25 10.50 11.11
C LEU A 1063 -15.58 9.92 9.87
N TYR A 1064 -15.80 8.64 9.60
CA TYR A 1064 -15.28 7.98 8.41
C TYR A 1064 -15.91 8.57 7.14
N GLN A 1065 -17.23 8.75 7.12
CA GLN A 1065 -17.90 9.41 6.00
C GLN A 1065 -17.42 10.86 5.81
N ALA A 1066 -17.28 11.63 6.89
CA ALA A 1066 -16.77 13.00 6.84
C ALA A 1066 -15.32 13.06 6.33
N ALA A 1067 -14.49 12.08 6.70
CA ALA A 1067 -13.10 12.06 6.29
C ALA A 1067 -12.90 11.71 4.82
N PHE A 1068 -13.75 10.84 4.23
CA PHE A 1068 -13.49 10.24 2.92
C PHE A 1068 -14.60 10.43 1.88
N ASP A 1069 -15.71 11.09 2.23
CA ASP A 1069 -16.89 11.31 1.39
C ASP A 1069 -17.44 10.03 0.75
N ARG A 1070 -17.49 8.95 1.55
CA ARG A 1070 -18.03 7.65 1.14
C ARG A 1070 -18.54 6.85 2.32
N ALA A 1071 -19.37 5.85 2.03
CA ALA A 1071 -19.72 4.85 3.04
C ALA A 1071 -18.46 4.12 3.54
N PRO A 1072 -18.34 3.87 4.86
CA PRO A 1072 -17.24 3.11 5.42
C PRO A 1072 -17.25 1.68 4.87
N ASP A 1073 -16.06 1.09 4.69
CA ASP A 1073 -15.97 -0.35 4.51
C ASP A 1073 -16.25 -1.06 5.86
N LYS A 1074 -16.87 -2.24 5.82
CA LYS A 1074 -17.39 -2.89 7.04
C LYS A 1074 -16.28 -3.26 8.04
N SER A 1075 -15.10 -3.66 7.56
CA SER A 1075 -13.95 -4.05 8.39
C SER A 1075 -13.26 -2.84 9.00
N GLY A 1076 -13.00 -1.79 8.21
CA GLY A 1076 -12.45 -0.53 8.68
C GLY A 1076 -13.37 0.16 9.68
N LEU A 1077 -14.68 0.15 9.44
CA LEU A 1077 -15.66 0.64 10.41
C LEU A 1077 -15.58 -0.12 11.74
N GLY A 1078 -15.48 -1.45 11.69
CA GLY A 1078 -15.29 -2.29 12.87
C GLY A 1078 -14.04 -1.95 13.67
N TYR A 1079 -12.91 -1.68 13.00
CA TYR A 1079 -11.66 -1.27 13.64
C TYR A 1079 -11.84 0.00 14.47
N TRP A 1080 -12.46 1.02 13.89
CA TRP A 1080 -12.65 2.29 14.61
C TRP A 1080 -13.70 2.21 15.71
N ILE A 1081 -14.73 1.39 15.52
CA ILE A 1081 -15.69 1.08 16.59
C ILE A 1081 -14.95 0.44 17.76
N ASN A 1082 -14.14 -0.58 17.51
CA ASN A 1082 -13.33 -1.24 18.55
C ASN A 1082 -12.41 -0.24 19.27
N ALA A 1083 -11.70 0.61 18.53
CA ALA A 1083 -10.80 1.61 19.13
C ALA A 1083 -11.55 2.58 20.08
N LEU A 1084 -12.69 3.13 19.65
CA LEU A 1084 -13.53 4.00 20.48
C LEU A 1084 -14.13 3.24 21.67
N ASP A 1085 -14.49 1.98 21.45
CA ASP A 1085 -15.06 1.10 22.46
C ASP A 1085 -14.08 0.79 23.59
N HIS A 1086 -12.78 0.79 23.30
CA HIS A 1086 -11.66 0.64 24.25
C HIS A 1086 -11.07 1.96 24.75
N GLY A 1087 -11.76 3.08 24.52
CA GLY A 1087 -11.42 4.37 25.14
C GLY A 1087 -10.53 5.29 24.30
N ALA A 1088 -10.27 4.97 23.03
CA ALA A 1088 -9.72 5.97 22.11
C ALA A 1088 -10.67 7.17 22.01
N SER A 1089 -10.13 8.38 21.98
CA SER A 1089 -10.95 9.57 21.76
C SER A 1089 -11.26 9.72 20.27
N LEU A 1090 -12.44 10.27 19.95
CA LEU A 1090 -12.83 10.54 18.56
C LEU A 1090 -11.86 11.51 17.86
N ALA A 1091 -11.20 12.39 18.62
CA ALA A 1091 -10.16 13.29 18.12
C ALA A 1091 -8.88 12.54 17.70
N ALA A 1092 -8.47 11.50 18.44
CA ALA A 1092 -7.32 10.67 18.07
C ALA A 1092 -7.58 9.82 16.81
N VAL A 1093 -8.83 9.36 16.66
CA VAL A 1093 -9.27 8.69 15.43
C VAL A 1093 -9.24 9.66 14.24
N ALA A 1094 -9.75 10.88 14.42
CA ALA A 1094 -9.73 11.91 13.37
C ALA A 1094 -8.31 12.28 12.94
N ASP A 1095 -7.36 12.33 13.89
CA ASP A 1095 -5.94 12.57 13.60
C ASP A 1095 -5.33 11.44 12.75
N SER A 1096 -5.66 10.19 13.08
CA SER A 1096 -5.22 9.02 12.30
C SER A 1096 -5.75 9.05 10.86
N PHE A 1097 -6.98 9.53 10.65
CA PHE A 1097 -7.52 9.73 9.31
C PHE A 1097 -6.79 10.81 8.53
N ILE A 1098 -6.53 11.97 9.12
CA ILE A 1098 -5.80 13.06 8.44
C ILE A 1098 -4.39 12.64 8.02
N GLN A 1099 -3.74 11.78 8.79
CA GLN A 1099 -2.40 11.28 8.47
C GLN A 1099 -2.40 10.19 7.39
N SER A 1100 -3.55 9.61 7.05
CA SER A 1100 -3.65 8.54 6.06
C SER A 1100 -3.33 9.02 4.64
N ALA A 1101 -2.81 8.11 3.82
CA ALA A 1101 -2.56 8.37 2.40
C ALA A 1101 -3.86 8.66 1.62
N GLU A 1102 -4.98 8.04 2.01
CA GLU A 1102 -6.29 8.28 1.39
C GLU A 1102 -6.77 9.72 1.63
N PHE A 1103 -6.69 10.20 2.88
CA PHE A 1103 -7.06 11.58 3.20
C PHE A 1103 -6.15 12.59 2.49
N ARG A 1104 -4.83 12.34 2.48
CA ARG A 1104 -3.88 13.21 1.75
C ARG A 1104 -4.06 13.16 0.23
N GLY A 1105 -4.53 12.04 -0.32
CA GLY A 1105 -4.88 11.92 -1.74
C GLY A 1105 -6.15 12.69 -2.11
N LEU A 1106 -7.15 12.68 -1.23
CA LEU A 1106 -8.43 13.37 -1.42
C LEU A 1106 -8.32 14.89 -1.18
N TYR A 1107 -7.60 15.29 -0.13
CA TYR A 1107 -7.52 16.67 0.31
C TYR A 1107 -6.21 17.36 -0.08
N GLY A 1108 -5.18 16.64 -0.52
CA GLY A 1108 -3.86 17.17 -0.88
C GLY A 1108 -2.83 17.16 0.26
N THR A 1109 -1.54 17.09 -0.07
CA THR A 1109 -0.43 16.94 0.91
C THR A 1109 0.03 18.24 1.55
N GLU A 1110 -0.23 19.40 0.93
CA GLU A 1110 0.25 20.73 1.36
C GLU A 1110 -0.88 21.77 1.28
N THR A 1111 -2.06 21.46 1.84
CA THR A 1111 -3.21 22.38 1.81
C THR A 1111 -3.11 23.50 2.83
N THR A 1112 -3.45 24.72 2.40
CA THR A 1112 -3.69 25.85 3.30
C THR A 1112 -4.93 25.62 4.18
N ASP A 1113 -5.03 26.27 5.33
CA ASP A 1113 -6.20 26.15 6.22
C ASP A 1113 -7.51 26.54 5.51
N THR A 1114 -7.46 27.50 4.60
CA THR A 1114 -8.62 27.91 3.78
C THR A 1114 -9.05 26.79 2.83
N GLN A 1115 -8.09 26.14 2.15
CA GLN A 1115 -8.40 25.00 1.29
C GLN A 1115 -8.95 23.83 2.09
N PHE A 1116 -8.37 23.55 3.26
CA PHE A 1116 -8.81 22.49 4.15
C PHE A 1116 -10.25 22.72 4.65
N VAL A 1117 -10.56 23.92 5.18
CA VAL A 1117 -11.92 24.25 5.65
C VAL A 1117 -12.93 24.20 4.51
N ASN A 1118 -12.61 24.77 3.34
CA ASN A 1118 -13.51 24.74 2.19
C ASN A 1118 -13.80 23.30 1.74
N ALA A 1119 -12.78 22.45 1.68
CA ALA A 1119 -12.93 21.05 1.31
C ALA A 1119 -13.79 20.28 2.32
N LEU A 1120 -13.69 20.55 3.62
CA LEU A 1120 -14.58 19.93 4.62
C LEU A 1120 -16.04 20.37 4.47
N TYR A 1121 -16.29 21.64 4.16
CA TYR A 1121 -17.66 22.10 3.86
C TYR A 1121 -18.25 21.39 2.63
N GLU A 1122 -17.44 21.22 1.58
CA GLU A 1122 -17.87 20.58 0.33
C GLU A 1122 -18.05 19.06 0.48
N ASN A 1123 -17.12 18.39 1.16
CA ASN A 1123 -17.10 16.92 1.26
C ASN A 1123 -17.95 16.39 2.43
N VAL A 1124 -18.11 17.14 3.52
CA VAL A 1124 -18.89 16.71 4.70
C VAL A 1124 -20.31 17.27 4.68
N LEU A 1125 -20.46 18.55 4.34
CA LEU A 1125 -21.75 19.25 4.40
C LEU A 1125 -22.38 19.45 3.02
N HIS A 1126 -21.68 19.10 1.94
CA HIS A 1126 -22.13 19.23 0.55
C HIS A 1126 -22.59 20.63 0.17
N ARG A 1127 -21.91 21.65 0.72
CA ARG A 1127 -22.15 23.07 0.43
C ARG A 1127 -20.89 23.89 0.63
N LEU A 1128 -20.86 25.11 0.09
CA LEU A 1128 -19.78 26.06 0.39
C LEU A 1128 -19.95 26.65 1.80
N PRO A 1129 -18.84 27.05 2.46
CA PRO A 1129 -18.92 27.81 3.70
C PRO A 1129 -19.54 29.19 3.47
N ASP A 1130 -20.34 29.64 4.44
CA ASP A 1130 -20.63 31.05 4.58
C ASP A 1130 -19.43 31.80 5.18
N ALA A 1131 -19.36 33.11 4.97
CA ALA A 1131 -18.22 33.92 5.39
C ALA A 1131 -17.95 33.85 6.90
N SER A 1132 -19.00 33.80 7.72
CA SER A 1132 -18.88 33.67 9.19
C SER A 1132 -18.40 32.28 9.61
N GLY A 1133 -18.91 31.22 8.98
CA GLY A 1133 -18.53 29.83 9.24
C GLY A 1133 -17.07 29.55 8.87
N ALA A 1134 -16.64 29.98 7.68
CA ALA A 1134 -15.23 29.88 7.28
C ALA A 1134 -14.32 30.64 8.26
N GLN A 1135 -14.68 31.87 8.62
CA GLN A 1135 -13.88 32.69 9.53
C GLN A 1135 -13.76 32.06 10.92
N TYR A 1136 -14.84 31.49 11.46
CA TYR A 1136 -14.83 30.81 12.76
C TYR A 1136 -13.80 29.66 12.80
N TRP A 1137 -13.77 28.81 11.76
CA TRP A 1137 -12.81 27.70 11.69
C TRP A 1137 -11.38 28.16 11.45
N LEU A 1138 -11.19 29.17 10.60
CA LEU A 1138 -9.87 29.78 10.36
C LEU A 1138 -9.30 30.42 11.63
N ASP A 1139 -10.15 31.07 12.44
CA ASP A 1139 -9.75 31.62 13.73
C ASP A 1139 -9.43 30.50 14.73
N ALA A 1140 -10.21 29.42 14.75
CA ALA A 1140 -9.93 28.27 15.62
C ALA A 1140 -8.59 27.61 15.29
N LEU A 1141 -8.29 27.38 14.02
CA LEU A 1141 -7.00 26.86 13.54
C LEU A 1141 -5.86 27.81 13.86
N ALA A 1142 -6.04 29.12 13.65
CA ALA A 1142 -5.04 30.14 13.98
C ALA A 1142 -4.74 30.23 15.49
N ASN A 1143 -5.70 29.86 16.35
CA ASN A 1143 -5.53 29.79 17.80
C ASN A 1143 -5.01 28.42 18.29
N GLY A 1144 -4.48 27.58 17.38
CA GLY A 1144 -3.81 26.33 17.73
C GLY A 1144 -4.74 25.12 17.86
N LEU A 1145 -6.00 25.21 17.43
CA LEU A 1145 -6.85 24.02 17.34
C LEU A 1145 -6.29 23.08 16.25
N PRO A 1146 -6.05 21.80 16.54
CA PRO A 1146 -5.54 20.87 15.54
C PRO A 1146 -6.59 20.61 14.43
N ARG A 1147 -6.13 20.39 13.19
CA ARG A 1147 -7.02 20.05 12.05
C ARG A 1147 -7.87 18.80 12.32
N ALA A 1148 -7.33 17.84 13.07
CA ALA A 1148 -8.07 16.65 13.53
C ALA A 1148 -9.31 17.02 14.36
N HIS A 1149 -9.21 18.05 15.19
CA HIS A 1149 -10.35 18.53 15.97
C HIS A 1149 -11.38 19.22 15.09
N VAL A 1150 -10.96 19.93 14.03
CA VAL A 1150 -11.89 20.52 13.06
C VAL A 1150 -12.68 19.43 12.33
N LEU A 1151 -12.00 18.41 11.79
CA LEU A 1151 -12.68 17.26 11.16
C LEU A 1151 -13.66 16.57 12.13
N PHE A 1152 -13.25 16.36 13.39
CA PHE A 1152 -14.12 15.86 14.45
C PHE A 1152 -15.38 16.72 14.64
N TYR A 1153 -15.23 18.06 14.75
CA TYR A 1153 -16.37 18.94 14.94
C TYR A 1153 -17.30 18.99 13.72
N PHE A 1154 -16.77 18.84 12.51
CA PHE A 1154 -17.60 18.71 11.30
C PHE A 1154 -18.39 17.40 11.31
N SER A 1155 -17.73 16.28 11.62
CA SER A 1155 -18.37 14.96 11.76
C SER A 1155 -19.54 14.99 12.73
N GLU A 1156 -19.34 15.61 13.90
CA GLU A 1156 -20.33 15.64 14.98
C GLU A 1156 -21.20 16.90 14.97
N SER A 1157 -21.15 17.69 13.90
CA SER A 1157 -22.03 18.84 13.73
C SER A 1157 -23.49 18.40 13.62
N THR A 1158 -24.41 19.19 14.17
CA THR A 1158 -25.86 18.92 14.07
C THR A 1158 -26.31 18.71 12.61
N GLU A 1159 -25.69 19.43 11.68
CA GLU A 1159 -25.96 19.33 10.25
C GLU A 1159 -25.51 17.98 9.69
N ASN A 1160 -24.26 17.56 9.94
CA ASN A 1160 -23.78 16.26 9.46
C ASN A 1160 -24.53 15.10 10.12
N VAL A 1161 -24.78 15.15 11.43
CA VAL A 1161 -25.60 14.14 12.13
C VAL A 1161 -26.98 14.00 11.48
N ALA A 1162 -27.62 15.11 11.11
CA ALA A 1162 -28.91 15.08 10.42
C ALA A 1162 -28.81 14.52 8.99
N ASN A 1163 -27.72 14.81 8.27
CA ASN A 1163 -27.47 14.28 6.92
C ASN A 1163 -27.24 12.76 6.92
N VAL A 1164 -26.59 12.23 7.96
CA VAL A 1164 -26.26 10.79 8.07
C VAL A 1164 -27.38 9.98 8.74
N ALA A 1165 -28.24 10.60 9.53
CA ALA A 1165 -29.34 9.91 10.24
C ALA A 1165 -30.24 9.04 9.34
N PRO A 1166 -30.62 9.43 8.11
CA PRO A 1166 -31.40 8.57 7.21
C PRO A 1166 -30.66 7.31 6.74
N VAL A 1167 -29.32 7.31 6.79
CA VAL A 1167 -28.46 6.21 6.35
C VAL A 1167 -28.30 5.17 7.46
N ILE A 1168 -28.03 5.62 8.69
CA ILE A 1168 -27.70 4.74 9.81
C ILE A 1168 -28.83 4.56 10.83
N GLY A 1169 -29.93 5.31 10.71
CA GLY A 1169 -31.00 5.38 11.74
C GLY A 1169 -31.72 4.06 12.03
N HIS A 1170 -31.62 3.07 11.15
CA HIS A 1170 -32.14 1.70 11.35
C HIS A 1170 -31.06 0.70 11.78
N GLY A 1171 -29.92 1.19 12.22
CA GLY A 1171 -28.71 0.42 12.43
C GLY A 1171 -27.95 0.16 11.13
N PHE A 1172 -26.71 -0.31 11.26
CA PHE A 1172 -25.80 -0.52 10.14
C PHE A 1172 -24.91 -1.74 10.37
N GLU A 1173 -24.49 -2.36 9.28
CA GLU A 1173 -23.62 -3.53 9.29
C GLU A 1173 -22.15 -3.14 9.47
N TYR A 1174 -21.43 -3.91 10.27
CA TYR A 1174 -19.98 -3.85 10.40
C TYR A 1174 -19.43 -5.25 10.63
N VAL A 1175 -18.11 -5.42 10.46
CA VAL A 1175 -17.40 -6.63 10.86
C VAL A 1175 -16.69 -6.30 12.16
N PRO A 1176 -17.01 -6.93 13.31
CA PRO A 1176 -16.31 -6.68 14.56
C PRO A 1176 -14.80 -6.84 14.37
N PHE A 1177 -14.05 -5.83 14.81
CA PHE A 1177 -12.61 -5.91 14.92
C PHE A 1177 -12.28 -6.45 16.31
N LEU A 1178 -11.39 -7.44 16.37
CA LEU A 1178 -11.10 -8.23 17.55
C LEU A 1178 -9.68 -7.99 18.03
#